data_AF-A0A1M7BUQ3-F1
#
_entry.id   AF-A0A1M7BUQ3-F1
#
_cell.length_a   1.000
_cell.length_b   1.000
_cell.length_c   1.000
_cell.angle_alpha   90.00
_cell.angle_beta   90.00
_cell.angle_gamma   90.00
#
_symmetry.space_group_name_H-M   'P 1'
#
loop_
_entity.id
_entity.type
_entity.pdbx_description
1 polymer ?
#
loop_
_entity_poly.entity_id
_entity_poly.type
_entity_poly.pdbx_seq_one_letter_code
_entity_poly.pdbx_strand_id
1 'polypeptide(L)'
;MNSAIKGLFILALSSFCLTACGGDSSGSTKAVDDETESSESGSLARDRSSSSWAMSSATTVVDADAKDVRNTEHSHDSEVDSATGTTFATHSVGIYTWTEQNINVKSSVARNTCYAYDDSNCNPYGRLYLSSNVEKVCPTGYTLPTVSDWKNLLQAELTKTDYAGICTKRDTLECTGIGDSVRYLASDGYAVLMDRSGLFERQMARDNEFYSLRCIRYRSIVERMADLPDCEEDGDNNYANIYVVDRDSNYYCSSGKWYSSSIKRACREQETGDKYLIKGYVYICKNGSWRFTTIDDVDIKCNDDNRYEEYVVNDVRYACGDNGMVKLTYPATELGFCSPKVAGKLAEMDSANAYVCEDFLWRKAELEDYYGKCDSAKTNQIISYKNLGYICYNKSWRRTTAIEDEFGACTPKLQDSLRETKDHYYYECYYENWHKADNSLVLGNCTSEKEGLKILIGTNEYECVNNTWKQHDKMSREIGFCTTQNVGAKGVFLDTIYYCEADRGYGWQKATELEKTLGYCRRDTTFVVENSGKFYKCSGSWKEAAQSDVLGSCNSAKGEKKIFNGREFVCDTTALKSNGAWYAMTALDSALGGYCRTAILGKAVKHNDTIYVCRVNSESKTKKTWTIGTFEDYRGKCDKDNLGRRVFNGVDTAVCIYNSCSTVRERTYAYNGKDTEICSKYNITGYFWESIVRESITDKRDGAVYGVLTFGTQKWLNRDLQYWTTSAYGSDGYKMRENPYVFEPDMYHSFYYVWSDALGGANICPDGTRIPSKADWKTLFEFAESLNPGEGVVSLLDDDWRVSRTGKDYFNLGLRRNGFMDMDYYPLGNDPLVGSADYMSLYYWTTDAGKTTSTGSAVYVDTLLNVNYQVEALKEDAYTIRCIVDK
;
A
#
# COMPACT_ATOMS: atom_id res chain seq x y z
N MET A 1 14.18 30.90 39.60
CA MET A 1 15.56 30.42 39.88
C MET A 1 15.72 29.13 39.09
N ASN A 2 16.25 29.19 37.87
CA ASN A 2 17.69 29.10 37.52
C ASN A 2 18.14 27.62 37.49
N SER A 3 18.73 27.07 36.42
CA SER A 3 18.99 27.59 35.08
C SER A 3 19.05 26.46 34.05
N ALA A 4 18.70 26.82 32.81
CA ALA A 4 18.94 26.11 31.57
C ALA A 4 20.44 25.95 31.21
N ILE A 5 20.77 24.99 30.31
CA ILE A 5 21.50 25.18 29.02
C ILE A 5 22.05 23.83 28.46
N LYS A 6 21.80 23.57 27.15
CA LYS A 6 22.53 22.77 26.10
C LYS A 6 23.38 21.54 26.53
N GLY A 7 23.42 20.38 25.85
CA GLY A 7 22.91 19.92 24.55
C GLY A 7 24.04 19.59 23.54
N LEU A 8 24.14 18.34 23.02
CA LEU A 8 24.82 17.99 21.74
C LEU A 8 24.54 16.54 21.25
N PHE A 9 24.65 16.33 19.93
CA PHE A 9 24.72 15.04 19.20
C PHE A 9 26.10 14.36 19.33
N ILE A 10 26.17 13.01 19.30
CA ILE A 10 27.24 12.22 18.62
C ILE A 10 26.66 10.89 18.08
N LEU A 11 27.16 10.45 16.92
CA LEU A 11 26.89 9.19 16.20
C LEU A 11 28.11 8.23 16.31
N ALA A 12 27.90 6.95 16.62
CA ALA A 12 28.74 5.78 16.26
C ALA A 12 27.98 4.48 16.68
N LEU A 13 27.76 3.39 15.91
CA LEU A 13 28.52 2.56 14.95
C LEU A 13 29.51 1.54 15.58
N SER A 14 29.52 0.32 15.02
CA SER A 14 30.25 -0.93 15.41
C SER A 14 29.82 -1.58 16.74
N SER A 15 29.39 -2.85 16.83
CA SER A 15 29.88 -4.17 16.33
C SER A 15 30.95 -4.80 17.24
N PHE A 16 30.68 -6.01 17.80
CA PHE A 16 31.55 -7.20 17.74
C PHE A 16 30.99 -8.48 18.44
N CYS A 17 31.18 -9.62 17.78
CA CYS A 17 31.39 -11.03 18.20
C CYS A 17 30.75 -11.71 19.45
N LEU A 18 29.96 -12.77 19.17
CA LEU A 18 30.28 -14.22 19.34
C LEU A 18 31.10 -14.75 20.56
N THR A 19 30.48 -15.68 21.32
CA THR A 19 31.03 -16.94 21.93
C THR A 19 32.18 -16.83 22.98
N ALA A 20 32.39 -17.73 23.95
CA ALA A 20 32.02 -19.15 24.13
C ALA A 20 31.93 -19.57 25.64
N CYS A 21 31.66 -20.86 25.92
CA CYS A 21 31.39 -21.47 27.23
C CYS A 21 32.63 -21.92 28.04
N GLY A 22 32.45 -22.31 29.33
CA GLY A 22 33.26 -23.37 29.97
C GLY A 22 33.36 -23.40 31.51
N GLY A 23 33.10 -24.59 32.12
CA GLY A 23 33.48 -25.01 33.49
C GLY A 23 32.43 -24.77 34.59
N ASP A 24 31.71 -25.76 35.15
CA ASP A 24 32.10 -26.95 35.98
C ASP A 24 32.55 -26.62 37.42
N SER A 25 32.24 -27.40 38.48
CA SER A 25 31.22 -28.44 38.76
C SER A 25 31.28 -28.85 40.27
N SER A 26 30.34 -29.68 40.77
CA SER A 26 30.24 -30.28 42.15
C SER A 26 29.97 -29.30 43.31
N GLY A 27 29.30 -29.60 44.45
CA GLY A 27 28.57 -30.76 45.01
C GLY A 27 28.19 -30.45 46.50
N SER A 28 27.39 -31.19 47.28
CA SER A 28 26.56 -32.40 47.05
C SER A 28 25.59 -32.67 48.25
N THR A 29 24.41 -33.26 47.98
CA THR A 29 23.56 -34.15 48.85
C THR A 29 22.94 -33.72 50.21
N LYS A 30 21.59 -33.85 50.24
CA LYS A 30 20.69 -34.38 51.33
C LYS A 30 20.48 -33.58 52.63
N ALA A 31 19.38 -33.74 53.40
CA ALA A 31 17.95 -34.08 53.17
C ALA A 31 17.21 -34.10 54.55
N VAL A 32 15.87 -33.85 54.58
CA VAL A 32 14.93 -33.96 55.75
C VAL A 32 15.29 -33.05 56.97
N ASP A 33 14.47 -32.58 57.92
CA ASP A 33 13.07 -32.75 58.43
C ASP A 33 12.61 -31.35 59.00
N ASP A 34 11.36 -30.98 59.35
CA ASP A 34 9.98 -31.19 58.82
C ASP A 34 9.01 -30.13 59.48
N GLU A 35 7.68 -30.19 59.21
CA GLU A 35 6.50 -29.48 59.80
C GLU A 35 6.61 -28.18 60.66
N THR A 36 5.86 -27.13 60.26
CA THR A 36 4.87 -26.47 61.16
C THR A 36 3.85 -25.59 60.40
N GLU A 37 2.57 -25.65 60.79
CA GLU A 37 1.49 -24.83 60.26
C GLU A 37 1.49 -23.40 60.82
N SER A 38 1.10 -22.41 60.01
CA SER A 38 0.09 -21.43 60.44
C SER A 38 -0.68 -20.84 59.25
N SER A 39 -1.97 -20.61 59.46
CA SER A 39 -2.92 -20.11 58.47
C SER A 39 -2.88 -18.59 58.34
N GLU A 40 -2.99 -18.05 57.13
CA GLU A 40 -4.10 -17.14 56.78
C GLU A 40 -4.23 -16.88 55.27
N SER A 41 -5.40 -16.38 54.87
CA SER A 41 -5.85 -16.25 53.49
C SER A 41 -5.20 -15.10 52.71
N GLY A 42 -4.67 -15.40 51.51
CA GLY A 42 -4.22 -14.41 50.53
C GLY A 42 -4.65 -14.80 49.12
N SER A 43 -5.23 -13.85 48.38
CA SER A 43 -5.75 -14.05 47.02
C SER A 43 -4.68 -14.49 46.03
N LEU A 44 -4.91 -15.59 45.31
CA LEU A 44 -4.13 -15.97 44.12
C LEU A 44 -4.96 -15.76 42.86
N ALA A 45 -4.95 -14.52 42.36
CA ALA A 45 -5.08 -14.32 40.93
C ALA A 45 -3.89 -15.04 40.28
N ARG A 46 -4.15 -16.12 39.55
CA ARG A 46 -3.09 -16.80 38.78
C ARG A 46 -2.80 -15.98 37.54
N ASP A 47 -1.54 -15.58 37.39
CA ASP A 47 -1.05 -14.90 36.20
C ASP A 47 -1.45 -15.65 34.93
N ARG A 48 -2.28 -15.01 34.09
CA ARG A 48 -2.34 -15.33 32.68
C ARG A 48 -1.04 -14.86 32.04
N SER A 49 -0.03 -15.72 32.07
CA SER A 49 1.16 -15.55 31.25
C SER A 49 0.73 -15.60 29.78
N SER A 50 0.52 -14.44 29.18
CA SER A 50 0.21 -14.25 27.77
C SER A 50 1.47 -14.45 26.93
N SER A 51 2.05 -15.66 26.99
CA SER A 51 3.04 -16.09 26.01
C SER A 51 2.30 -16.49 24.73
N SER A 52 2.19 -15.55 23.79
CA SER A 52 1.79 -15.84 22.41
C SER A 52 2.61 -17.04 21.91
N TRP A 53 1.93 -18.06 21.40
CA TRP A 53 2.61 -19.27 20.95
C TRP A 53 3.60 -18.93 19.84
N ALA A 54 4.89 -19.14 20.08
CA ALA A 54 5.93 -18.77 19.13
C ALA A 54 5.93 -19.75 17.97
N MET A 55 5.65 -19.26 16.76
CA MET A 55 5.72 -20.06 15.53
C MET A 55 7.10 -20.71 15.40
N SER A 56 7.13 -21.97 14.96
CA SER A 56 8.37 -22.70 14.72
C SER A 56 9.20 -22.04 13.62
N SER A 57 10.52 -22.00 13.85
CA SER A 57 11.49 -21.65 12.82
C SER A 57 11.56 -22.78 11.78
N ALA A 58 11.28 -22.45 10.52
CA ALA A 58 11.44 -23.34 9.38
C ALA A 58 12.56 -22.80 8.48
N THR A 59 13.32 -23.70 7.86
CA THR A 59 14.41 -23.34 6.95
C THR A 59 13.83 -23.05 5.57
N THR A 60 14.04 -21.85 5.04
CA THR A 60 13.67 -21.53 3.64
C THR A 60 14.65 -22.19 2.68
N VAL A 61 14.11 -22.90 1.70
CA VAL A 61 14.86 -23.70 0.74
C VAL A 61 14.62 -23.10 -0.65
N VAL A 62 15.66 -22.45 -1.17
CA VAL A 62 15.73 -22.07 -2.59
C VAL A 62 16.66 -23.07 -3.25
N ASP A 63 16.21 -23.64 -4.35
CA ASP A 63 16.97 -24.64 -5.10
C ASP A 63 18.23 -24.01 -5.72
N ALA A 64 19.40 -24.60 -5.47
CA ALA A 64 20.68 -24.05 -5.92
C ALA A 64 20.89 -24.19 -7.43
N ASP A 65 20.19 -25.13 -8.08
CA ASP A 65 20.25 -25.35 -9.53
C ASP A 65 19.30 -24.44 -10.31
N ALA A 66 18.47 -23.64 -9.62
CA ALA A 66 17.51 -22.74 -10.25
C ALA A 66 18.20 -21.51 -10.86
N LYS A 67 18.15 -21.38 -12.19
CA LYS A 67 18.71 -20.22 -12.91
C LYS A 67 17.83 -18.98 -12.67
N ASP A 68 18.39 -17.88 -12.14
CA ASP A 68 17.66 -16.61 -12.00
C ASP A 68 17.53 -15.94 -13.37
N VAL A 69 16.28 -15.85 -13.87
CA VAL A 69 15.99 -15.32 -15.20
C VAL A 69 16.56 -13.92 -15.41
N ARG A 70 16.51 -13.05 -14.39
CA ARG A 70 16.95 -11.65 -14.51
C ARG A 70 18.47 -11.49 -14.47
N ASN A 71 19.18 -12.42 -13.85
CA ASN A 71 20.65 -12.45 -13.88
C ASN A 71 21.20 -13.11 -15.16
N THR A 72 20.35 -13.76 -15.96
CA THR A 72 20.73 -14.44 -17.22
C THR A 72 20.47 -13.61 -18.50
N GLU A 73 19.95 -12.39 -18.39
CA GLU A 73 19.82 -11.51 -19.56
C GLU A 73 21.19 -10.97 -20.00
N HIS A 74 21.53 -11.15 -21.28
CA HIS A 74 22.85 -10.86 -21.85
C HIS A 74 24.02 -11.59 -21.14
N SER A 75 23.75 -12.75 -20.52
CA SER A 75 24.78 -13.53 -19.85
C SER A 75 25.59 -14.38 -20.82
N HIS A 76 26.92 -14.32 -20.68
CA HIS A 76 27.87 -15.25 -21.30
C HIS A 76 28.22 -16.35 -20.30
N ASP A 77 28.01 -17.61 -20.67
CA ASP A 77 28.17 -18.79 -19.82
C ASP A 77 28.80 -19.96 -20.63
N SER A 78 29.04 -21.11 -20.01
CA SER A 78 29.48 -22.32 -20.69
C SER A 78 28.70 -23.55 -20.25
N GLU A 79 28.18 -24.31 -21.21
CA GLU A 79 27.42 -25.54 -20.96
C GLU A 79 28.19 -26.77 -21.47
N VAL A 80 27.87 -27.94 -20.90
CA VAL A 80 28.44 -29.24 -21.29
C VAL A 80 27.37 -30.03 -22.02
N ASP A 81 27.65 -30.44 -23.26
CA ASP A 81 26.76 -31.33 -24.01
C ASP A 81 26.74 -32.71 -23.36
N SER A 82 25.57 -33.13 -22.87
CA SER A 82 25.41 -34.41 -22.16
C SER A 82 25.63 -35.64 -23.04
N ALA A 83 25.52 -35.51 -24.36
CA ALA A 83 25.76 -36.61 -25.30
C ALA A 83 27.25 -36.85 -25.59
N THR A 84 28.09 -35.79 -25.62
CA THR A 84 29.52 -35.88 -25.99
C THR A 84 30.50 -35.56 -24.86
N GLY A 85 30.05 -34.93 -23.78
CA GLY A 85 30.90 -34.38 -22.72
C GLY A 85 31.67 -33.12 -23.11
N THR A 86 31.35 -32.50 -24.25
CA THR A 86 32.06 -31.33 -24.77
C THR A 86 31.53 -30.04 -24.15
N THR A 87 32.42 -29.20 -23.61
CA THR A 87 32.05 -27.84 -23.15
C THR A 87 32.01 -26.86 -24.33
N PHE A 88 30.98 -26.02 -24.39
CA PHE A 88 30.81 -24.95 -25.38
C PHE A 88 30.32 -23.66 -24.71
N ALA A 89 30.65 -22.50 -25.28
CA ALA A 89 30.20 -21.22 -24.75
C ALA A 89 28.82 -20.83 -25.28
N THR A 90 28.05 -20.15 -24.44
CA THR A 90 26.65 -19.79 -24.69
C THR A 90 26.37 -18.34 -24.31
N HIS A 91 25.65 -17.62 -25.18
CA HIS A 91 25.16 -16.27 -24.91
C HIS A 91 23.63 -16.29 -24.81
N SER A 92 23.08 -15.83 -23.68
CA SER A 92 21.63 -15.78 -23.45
C SER A 92 21.07 -14.37 -23.61
N VAL A 93 20.03 -14.23 -24.42
CA VAL A 93 19.38 -12.95 -24.74
C VAL A 93 17.86 -13.16 -24.78
N GLY A 94 17.14 -12.48 -23.88
CA GLY A 94 15.70 -12.66 -23.71
C GLY A 94 15.33 -14.12 -23.39
N ILE A 95 14.58 -14.78 -24.30
CA ILE A 95 14.22 -16.20 -24.19
C ILE A 95 15.20 -17.16 -24.88
N TYR A 96 16.23 -16.65 -25.56
CA TYR A 96 17.10 -17.43 -26.43
C TYR A 96 18.47 -17.65 -25.80
N THR A 97 18.96 -18.89 -25.77
CA THR A 97 20.37 -19.19 -25.51
C THR A 97 21.02 -19.68 -26.80
N TRP A 98 22.08 -19.00 -27.25
CA TRP A 98 22.79 -19.29 -28.49
C TRP A 98 24.17 -19.86 -28.23
N THR A 99 24.63 -20.80 -29.05
CA THR A 99 26.06 -21.17 -29.10
C THR A 99 26.87 -20.00 -29.64
N GLU A 100 27.89 -19.54 -28.91
CA GLU A 100 28.68 -18.37 -29.31
C GLU A 100 29.55 -18.60 -30.55
N GLN A 101 30.14 -19.78 -30.67
CA GLN A 101 31.02 -20.14 -31.78
C GLN A 101 30.28 -20.98 -32.83
N ASN A 102 30.82 -21.00 -34.05
CA ASN A 102 30.33 -21.88 -35.10
C ASN A 102 30.63 -23.35 -34.74
N ILE A 103 29.66 -24.26 -34.97
CA ILE A 103 29.79 -25.66 -34.55
C ILE A 103 30.98 -26.35 -35.26
N ASN A 104 31.95 -26.84 -34.49
CA ASN A 104 33.17 -27.51 -34.99
C ASN A 104 33.17 -29.02 -34.72
N VAL A 105 32.02 -29.69 -34.87
CA VAL A 105 31.87 -31.13 -34.61
C VAL A 105 32.11 -31.93 -35.88
N LYS A 106 33.08 -32.86 -35.84
CA LYS A 106 33.32 -33.80 -36.95
C LYS A 106 32.25 -34.90 -36.97
N SER A 107 31.08 -34.58 -37.52
CA SER A 107 29.95 -35.52 -37.63
C SER A 107 30.19 -36.60 -38.69
N SER A 108 29.72 -37.82 -38.42
CA SER A 108 29.55 -38.88 -39.42
C SER A 108 28.15 -38.92 -40.02
N VAL A 109 27.21 -38.19 -39.42
CA VAL A 109 25.77 -38.16 -39.77
C VAL A 109 25.49 -37.09 -40.81
N ALA A 110 26.11 -35.91 -40.67
CA ALA A 110 26.07 -34.82 -41.64
C ALA A 110 27.43 -34.65 -42.34
N ARG A 111 27.43 -34.55 -43.67
CA ARG A 111 28.66 -34.32 -44.45
C ARG A 111 29.23 -32.93 -44.13
N ASN A 112 30.48 -32.89 -43.68
CA ASN A 112 31.16 -31.65 -43.26
C ASN A 112 32.57 -31.53 -43.86
N THR A 113 33.07 -30.30 -43.87
CA THR A 113 34.43 -29.94 -44.31
C THR A 113 34.93 -28.71 -43.56
N CYS A 114 36.24 -28.50 -43.57
CA CYS A 114 36.83 -27.19 -43.28
C CYS A 114 36.86 -26.34 -44.56
N TYR A 115 36.98 -25.02 -44.42
CA TYR A 115 37.14 -24.10 -45.56
C TYR A 115 38.33 -24.53 -46.44
N ALA A 116 38.11 -24.59 -47.75
CA ALA A 116 39.08 -25.03 -48.76
C ALA A 116 39.73 -26.42 -48.52
N TYR A 117 39.08 -27.31 -47.76
CA TYR A 117 39.62 -28.60 -47.30
C TYR A 117 40.86 -28.52 -46.39
N ASP A 118 41.16 -27.35 -45.82
CA ASP A 118 42.29 -27.16 -44.91
C ASP A 118 41.84 -27.29 -43.44
N ASP A 119 42.29 -28.36 -42.76
CA ASP A 119 41.94 -28.64 -41.36
C ASP A 119 42.34 -27.51 -40.39
N SER A 120 43.31 -26.65 -40.74
CA SER A 120 43.69 -25.51 -39.90
C SER A 120 42.61 -24.43 -39.80
N ASN A 121 41.71 -24.33 -40.80
CA ASN A 121 40.60 -23.38 -40.79
C ASN A 121 39.42 -23.81 -39.91
N CYS A 122 39.31 -25.10 -39.54
CA CYS A 122 38.18 -25.58 -38.75
C CYS A 122 38.14 -25.02 -37.32
N ASN A 123 39.30 -24.81 -36.69
CA ASN A 123 39.37 -24.29 -35.32
C ASN A 123 39.02 -22.80 -35.19
N PRO A 124 39.53 -21.87 -36.02
CA PRO A 124 39.18 -20.46 -35.93
C PRO A 124 37.80 -20.10 -36.48
N TYR A 125 37.21 -20.90 -37.37
CA TYR A 125 35.97 -20.55 -38.09
C TYR A 125 34.82 -21.55 -37.95
N GLY A 126 35.06 -22.71 -37.34
CA GLY A 126 34.12 -23.83 -37.29
C GLY A 126 34.14 -24.73 -38.53
N ARG A 127 33.32 -25.78 -38.49
CA ARG A 127 33.09 -26.67 -39.65
C ARG A 127 31.94 -26.13 -40.50
N LEU A 128 32.00 -26.45 -41.79
CA LEU A 128 30.92 -26.21 -42.73
C LEU A 128 30.23 -27.54 -43.06
N TYR A 129 28.89 -27.54 -43.18
CA TYR A 129 28.06 -28.73 -43.31
C TYR A 129 27.11 -28.62 -44.52
N LEU A 130 26.83 -29.75 -45.18
CA LEU A 130 25.70 -29.81 -46.14
C LEU A 130 24.36 -29.83 -45.38
N SER A 131 23.28 -29.42 -46.05
CA SER A 131 21.91 -29.38 -45.52
C SER A 131 21.33 -30.72 -45.00
N SER A 132 21.93 -31.86 -45.36
CA SER A 132 21.37 -33.19 -45.08
C SER A 132 21.78 -33.76 -43.72
N ASN A 133 20.79 -34.12 -42.89
CA ASN A 133 20.90 -34.67 -41.53
C ASN A 133 21.64 -33.76 -40.52
N VAL A 134 21.69 -32.47 -40.82
CA VAL A 134 22.45 -31.46 -40.08
C VAL A 134 21.76 -30.99 -38.80
N GLU A 135 20.46 -31.25 -38.67
CA GLU A 135 19.67 -31.02 -37.45
C GLU A 135 20.18 -31.82 -36.24
N LYS A 136 20.92 -32.91 -36.48
CA LYS A 136 21.52 -33.80 -35.46
C LYS A 136 22.94 -33.40 -35.03
N VAL A 137 23.41 -32.23 -35.48
CA VAL A 137 24.76 -31.72 -35.19
C VAL A 137 24.77 -30.78 -33.97
N CYS A 138 23.63 -30.22 -33.60
CA CYS A 138 23.51 -29.35 -32.44
C CYS A 138 23.69 -30.12 -31.11
N PRO A 139 24.21 -29.45 -30.04
CA PRO A 139 24.26 -30.01 -28.70
C PRO A 139 22.90 -30.48 -28.18
N THR A 140 22.90 -31.39 -27.20
CA THR A 140 21.66 -31.90 -26.59
C THR A 140 20.83 -30.76 -26.01
N GLY A 141 19.55 -30.68 -26.40
CA GLY A 141 18.64 -29.60 -26.01
C GLY A 141 18.67 -28.34 -26.90
N TYR A 142 19.61 -28.25 -27.85
CA TYR A 142 19.70 -27.17 -28.83
C TYR A 142 19.21 -27.63 -30.21
N THR A 143 18.72 -26.69 -31.01
CA THR A 143 18.24 -26.90 -32.39
C THR A 143 18.87 -25.89 -33.36
N LEU A 144 18.67 -26.08 -34.65
CA LEU A 144 18.99 -25.04 -35.65
C LEU A 144 17.95 -23.90 -35.59
N PRO A 145 18.40 -22.64 -35.64
CA PRO A 145 17.54 -21.45 -35.69
C PRO A 145 16.80 -21.33 -37.03
N THR A 146 15.66 -20.64 -37.04
CA THR A 146 14.98 -20.14 -38.25
C THR A 146 15.66 -18.86 -38.77
N VAL A 147 15.28 -18.40 -39.97
CA VAL A 147 15.67 -17.07 -40.48
C VAL A 147 15.19 -15.96 -39.54
N SER A 148 14.03 -16.11 -38.91
CA SER A 148 13.48 -15.12 -37.97
C SER A 148 14.22 -15.09 -36.63
N ASP A 149 14.67 -16.24 -36.10
CA ASP A 149 15.55 -16.27 -34.93
C ASP A 149 16.85 -15.48 -35.16
N TRP A 150 17.43 -15.58 -36.36
CA TRP A 150 18.60 -14.79 -36.73
C TRP A 150 18.33 -13.28 -36.81
N LYS A 151 17.14 -12.84 -37.25
CA LYS A 151 16.76 -11.41 -37.20
C LYS A 151 16.75 -10.92 -35.75
N ASN A 152 16.09 -11.67 -34.85
CA ASN A 152 15.94 -11.33 -33.43
C ASN A 152 17.31 -11.21 -32.74
N LEU A 153 18.22 -12.15 -33.03
CA LEU A 153 19.59 -12.14 -32.48
C LEU A 153 20.40 -10.92 -32.95
N LEU A 154 20.28 -10.52 -34.22
CA LEU A 154 21.05 -9.41 -34.78
C LEU A 154 20.61 -8.04 -34.25
N GLN A 155 19.34 -7.89 -33.87
CA GLN A 155 18.85 -6.69 -33.19
C GLN A 155 19.35 -6.57 -31.74
N ALA A 156 19.79 -7.68 -31.13
CA ALA A 156 20.13 -7.77 -29.72
C ALA A 156 21.64 -7.99 -29.46
N GLU A 157 22.48 -7.44 -30.34
CA GLU A 157 23.95 -7.38 -30.30
C GLU A 157 24.70 -8.73 -30.27
N LEU A 158 25.07 -9.23 -31.45
CA LEU A 158 26.18 -10.18 -31.58
C LEU A 158 27.53 -9.47 -31.52
N THR A 159 28.25 -9.63 -30.42
CA THR A 159 29.61 -9.07 -30.24
C THR A 159 30.70 -9.85 -30.97
N LYS A 160 30.41 -11.05 -31.49
CA LYS A 160 31.39 -11.91 -32.18
C LYS A 160 30.78 -12.86 -33.23
N THR A 161 31.05 -12.60 -34.50
CA THR A 161 30.71 -13.47 -35.64
C THR A 161 31.98 -14.08 -36.23
N ASP A 162 32.05 -15.41 -36.27
CA ASP A 162 33.17 -16.13 -36.87
C ASP A 162 32.90 -16.28 -38.38
N TYR A 163 33.47 -15.37 -39.19
CA TYR A 163 33.22 -15.29 -40.63
C TYR A 163 33.91 -16.44 -41.40
N ALA A 164 33.25 -17.59 -41.52
CA ALA A 164 33.82 -18.81 -42.08
C ALA A 164 33.90 -18.88 -43.62
N GLY A 165 33.49 -17.82 -44.31
CA GLY A 165 33.36 -17.77 -45.76
C GLY A 165 32.15 -18.53 -46.30
N ILE A 166 32.10 -18.64 -47.62
CA ILE A 166 31.07 -19.34 -48.39
C ILE A 166 31.75 -20.43 -49.21
N CYS A 167 31.25 -21.66 -49.16
CA CYS A 167 31.78 -22.78 -49.93
C CYS A 167 30.68 -23.51 -50.70
N THR A 168 30.91 -23.75 -51.99
CA THR A 168 30.00 -24.46 -52.89
C THR A 168 30.71 -25.64 -53.53
N LYS A 169 30.05 -26.80 -53.56
CA LYS A 169 30.55 -28.00 -54.22
C LYS A 169 30.03 -28.08 -55.65
N ARG A 170 30.95 -28.04 -56.61
CA ARG A 170 30.77 -28.49 -57.99
C ARG A 170 31.70 -29.71 -58.18
N ASP A 171 32.49 -29.73 -59.25
CA ASP A 171 33.55 -30.73 -59.41
C ASP A 171 34.60 -30.61 -58.28
N THR A 172 35.08 -29.38 -58.03
CA THR A 172 35.91 -29.02 -56.87
C THR A 172 35.07 -28.30 -55.80
N LEU A 173 35.68 -28.04 -54.64
CA LEU A 173 35.09 -27.18 -53.62
C LEU A 173 35.56 -25.74 -53.90
N GLU A 174 34.63 -24.88 -54.31
CA GLU A 174 34.89 -23.47 -54.55
C GLU A 174 34.55 -22.69 -53.28
N CYS A 175 35.54 -22.01 -52.69
CA CYS A 175 35.37 -21.28 -51.43
C CYS A 175 35.85 -19.82 -51.57
N THR A 176 35.08 -18.87 -51.03
CA THR A 176 35.40 -17.43 -51.03
C THR A 176 35.03 -16.75 -49.71
N GLY A 177 35.60 -15.56 -49.45
CA GLY A 177 35.14 -14.67 -48.37
C GLY A 177 35.50 -15.09 -46.94
N ILE A 178 36.48 -15.98 -46.72
CA ILE A 178 36.94 -16.30 -45.36
C ILE A 178 37.37 -15.04 -44.61
N GLY A 179 36.89 -14.88 -43.39
CA GLY A 179 37.06 -13.68 -42.57
C GLY A 179 36.13 -12.52 -42.92
N ASP A 180 35.48 -12.50 -44.08
CA ASP A 180 34.69 -11.36 -44.59
C ASP A 180 33.17 -11.65 -44.69
N SER A 181 32.78 -12.89 -44.89
CA SER A 181 31.37 -13.33 -44.97
C SER A 181 31.15 -14.69 -44.32
N VAL A 182 29.89 -15.04 -44.08
CA VAL A 182 29.46 -16.35 -43.56
C VAL A 182 28.05 -16.66 -44.04
N ARG A 183 27.80 -17.93 -44.38
CA ARG A 183 26.46 -18.42 -44.72
C ARG A 183 26.01 -19.43 -43.66
N TYR A 184 25.07 -19.03 -42.81
CA TYR A 184 24.46 -19.90 -41.81
C TYR A 184 23.27 -20.66 -42.39
N LEU A 185 23.09 -21.92 -42.02
CA LEU A 185 21.87 -22.66 -42.34
C LEU A 185 20.74 -22.30 -41.36
N ALA A 186 19.51 -22.22 -41.87
CA ALA A 186 18.31 -22.10 -41.06
C ALA A 186 17.43 -23.37 -41.16
N SER A 187 16.61 -23.63 -40.14
CA SER A 187 15.77 -24.84 -40.03
C SER A 187 14.53 -24.84 -40.92
N ASP A 188 14.21 -23.71 -41.55
CA ASP A 188 13.05 -23.44 -42.41
C ASP A 188 13.32 -23.69 -43.91
N GLY A 189 14.46 -24.28 -44.26
CA GLY A 189 14.87 -24.54 -45.65
C GLY A 189 15.61 -23.37 -46.32
N TYR A 190 15.91 -22.32 -45.57
CA TYR A 190 16.69 -21.18 -46.03
C TYR A 190 18.09 -21.16 -45.39
N ALA A 191 18.87 -20.17 -45.81
CA ALA A 191 20.16 -19.83 -45.26
C ALA A 191 20.26 -18.31 -45.10
N VAL A 192 21.02 -17.89 -44.10
CA VAL A 192 21.33 -16.49 -43.82
C VAL A 192 22.74 -16.21 -44.33
N LEU A 193 22.87 -15.36 -45.33
CA LEU A 193 24.16 -14.75 -45.68
C LEU A 193 24.36 -13.49 -44.83
N MET A 194 25.55 -13.36 -44.26
CA MET A 194 26.00 -12.21 -43.48
C MET A 194 27.41 -11.81 -43.92
N ASP A 195 27.68 -10.52 -44.02
CA ASP A 195 29.01 -9.96 -44.29
C ASP A 195 29.43 -8.96 -43.20
N ARG A 196 30.68 -8.47 -43.29
CA ARG A 196 31.25 -7.48 -42.36
C ARG A 196 30.52 -6.12 -42.28
N SER A 197 29.63 -5.80 -43.23
CA SER A 197 28.81 -4.58 -43.15
C SER A 197 27.56 -4.77 -42.27
N GLY A 198 27.33 -6.00 -41.78
CA GLY A 198 26.13 -6.36 -41.02
C GLY A 198 24.89 -6.57 -41.90
N LEU A 199 25.04 -6.55 -43.23
CA LEU A 199 23.94 -6.83 -44.14
C LEU A 199 23.52 -8.30 -44.05
N PHE A 200 22.22 -8.50 -43.86
CA PHE A 200 21.55 -9.78 -43.70
C PHE A 200 20.75 -10.10 -44.97
N GLU A 201 21.02 -11.22 -45.62
CA GLU A 201 20.28 -11.68 -46.79
C GLU A 201 19.75 -13.11 -46.61
N ARG A 202 18.43 -13.29 -46.76
CA ARG A 202 17.77 -14.60 -46.85
C ARG A 202 18.03 -15.21 -48.21
N GLN A 203 18.65 -16.38 -48.25
CA GLN A 203 18.89 -17.18 -49.46
C GLN A 203 18.20 -18.55 -49.31
N MET A 204 17.78 -19.19 -50.42
CA MET A 204 17.30 -20.58 -50.37
C MET A 204 18.47 -21.53 -50.13
N ALA A 205 18.31 -22.51 -49.24
CA ALA A 205 19.33 -23.54 -49.06
C ALA A 205 19.39 -24.47 -50.29
N ARG A 206 20.57 -25.06 -50.53
CA ARG A 206 20.88 -25.93 -51.68
C ARG A 206 21.77 -27.08 -51.27
N ASP A 207 21.49 -28.27 -51.81
CA ASP A 207 22.14 -29.53 -51.40
C ASP A 207 23.62 -29.63 -51.76
N ASN A 208 24.12 -28.74 -52.62
CA ASN A 208 25.52 -28.67 -53.03
C ASN A 208 26.31 -27.52 -52.39
N GLU A 209 25.71 -26.80 -51.44
CA GLU A 209 26.36 -25.70 -50.71
C GLU A 209 26.69 -26.12 -49.27
N PHE A 210 27.76 -25.55 -48.72
CA PHE A 210 28.24 -25.80 -47.37
C PHE A 210 27.98 -24.60 -46.46
N TYR A 211 27.42 -24.86 -45.29
CA TYR A 211 26.90 -23.86 -44.36
C TYR A 211 27.60 -23.90 -43.01
N SER A 212 27.82 -22.74 -42.40
CA SER A 212 28.12 -22.65 -40.97
C SER A 212 26.86 -22.93 -40.16
N LEU A 213 27.03 -23.40 -38.92
CA LEU A 213 25.94 -23.61 -37.97
C LEU A 213 26.22 -22.84 -36.69
N ARG A 214 25.17 -22.21 -36.15
CA ARG A 214 25.01 -21.95 -34.72
C ARG A 214 23.71 -22.61 -34.29
N CYS A 215 23.62 -22.97 -33.03
CA CYS A 215 22.45 -23.63 -32.48
C CYS A 215 21.83 -22.78 -31.37
N ILE A 216 20.51 -22.91 -31.21
CA ILE A 216 19.68 -22.14 -30.30
C ILE A 216 18.90 -23.07 -29.36
N ARG A 217 18.72 -22.67 -28.11
CA ARG A 217 17.76 -23.22 -27.16
C ARG A 217 16.78 -22.12 -26.76
N TYR A 218 15.51 -22.47 -26.60
CA TYR A 218 14.46 -21.54 -26.18
C TYR A 218 14.04 -21.86 -24.74
N ARG A 219 13.81 -20.81 -23.95
CA ARG A 219 13.10 -20.88 -22.66
C ARG A 219 11.63 -20.49 -22.88
N SER A 220 10.67 -21.34 -22.53
CA SER A 220 9.23 -21.06 -22.65
C SER A 220 8.60 -20.52 -21.36
N ILE A 221 9.38 -19.87 -20.51
CA ILE A 221 8.92 -19.13 -19.34
C ILE A 221 9.54 -17.74 -19.29
N VAL A 222 8.70 -16.74 -18.97
CA VAL A 222 9.09 -15.34 -18.80
C VAL A 222 8.35 -14.71 -17.61
N GLU A 223 8.89 -13.62 -17.05
CA GLU A 223 8.23 -12.93 -15.93
C GLU A 223 6.97 -12.19 -16.42
N ARG A 224 7.09 -11.36 -17.46
CA ARG A 224 6.06 -10.40 -17.91
C ARG A 224 5.72 -10.58 -19.39
N MET A 225 4.56 -10.03 -19.79
CA MET A 225 4.15 -9.96 -21.20
C MET A 225 5.14 -9.19 -22.09
N ALA A 226 5.90 -8.24 -21.51
CA ALA A 226 6.90 -7.45 -22.21
C ALA A 226 8.21 -8.21 -22.50
N ASP A 227 8.39 -9.37 -21.85
CA ASP A 227 9.61 -10.19 -21.98
C ASP A 227 9.39 -11.32 -23.02
N LEU A 228 8.22 -11.36 -23.67
CA LEU A 228 7.93 -12.22 -24.81
C LEU A 228 8.67 -11.69 -26.06
N PRO A 229 9.19 -12.56 -26.94
CA PRO A 229 9.83 -12.10 -28.17
C PRO A 229 8.78 -11.55 -29.15
N ASP A 230 9.26 -10.82 -30.17
CA ASP A 230 8.42 -10.32 -31.23
C ASP A 230 7.70 -11.46 -31.97
N CYS A 231 6.39 -11.29 -32.11
CA CYS A 231 5.52 -12.18 -32.86
C CYS A 231 5.37 -11.61 -34.27
N GLU A 232 5.98 -12.25 -35.27
CA GLU A 232 5.83 -11.86 -36.69
C GLU A 232 4.53 -12.39 -37.31
N GLU A 233 4.05 -11.75 -38.38
CA GLU A 233 2.84 -12.16 -39.11
C GLU A 233 3.04 -13.37 -40.04
N ASP A 234 4.28 -13.63 -40.49
CA ASP A 234 4.61 -14.52 -41.62
C ASP A 234 4.39 -16.03 -41.37
N GLY A 235 3.98 -16.43 -40.16
CA GLY A 235 3.59 -17.83 -39.85
C GLY A 235 4.74 -18.84 -39.69
N ASP A 236 5.98 -18.47 -40.01
CA ASP A 236 7.18 -19.32 -39.86
C ASP A 236 7.64 -19.46 -38.37
N ASN A 237 7.08 -18.68 -37.44
CA ASN A 237 7.45 -18.67 -36.02
C ASN A 237 6.94 -19.90 -35.25
N ASN A 238 7.75 -20.96 -35.20
CA ASN A 238 7.51 -22.18 -34.40
C ASN A 238 7.79 -21.97 -32.89
N TYR A 239 7.21 -20.93 -32.29
CA TYR A 239 7.26 -20.73 -30.84
C TYR A 239 6.28 -21.70 -30.15
N ALA A 240 6.80 -22.54 -29.24
CA ALA A 240 5.96 -23.25 -28.27
C ALA A 240 5.19 -22.23 -27.38
N ASN A 241 4.09 -22.66 -26.74
CA ASN A 241 3.36 -21.77 -25.82
C ASN A 241 4.32 -21.28 -24.71
N ILE A 242 4.45 -19.97 -24.52
CA ILE A 242 5.30 -19.38 -23.48
C ILE A 242 4.44 -19.08 -22.25
N TYR A 243 4.85 -19.56 -21.08
CA TYR A 243 4.22 -19.27 -19.79
C TYR A 243 4.69 -17.90 -19.27
N VAL A 244 3.74 -17.03 -18.94
CA VAL A 244 3.97 -15.68 -18.41
C VAL A 244 3.57 -15.65 -16.94
N VAL A 245 4.56 -15.51 -16.05
CA VAL A 245 4.37 -15.59 -14.60
C VAL A 245 3.37 -14.54 -14.08
N ASP A 246 3.51 -13.28 -14.48
CA ASP A 246 2.61 -12.17 -14.08
C ASP A 246 1.17 -12.30 -14.63
N ARG A 247 0.87 -13.37 -15.37
CA ARG A 247 -0.46 -13.67 -15.91
C ARG A 247 -0.98 -15.06 -15.50
N ASP A 248 -0.17 -15.88 -14.83
CA ASP A 248 -0.48 -17.29 -14.51
C ASP A 248 -1.06 -18.04 -15.72
N SER A 249 -0.48 -17.80 -16.91
CA SER A 249 -1.09 -18.22 -18.17
C SER A 249 -0.08 -18.43 -19.29
N ASN A 250 -0.44 -19.31 -20.22
CA ASN A 250 0.33 -19.63 -21.40
C ASN A 250 -0.08 -18.71 -22.55
N TYR A 251 0.86 -18.35 -23.43
CA TYR A 251 0.62 -17.51 -24.58
C TYR A 251 1.20 -18.14 -25.85
N TYR A 252 0.50 -18.00 -26.98
CA TYR A 252 0.98 -18.42 -28.30
C TYR A 252 1.00 -17.25 -29.27
N CYS A 253 1.97 -17.24 -30.17
CA CYS A 253 2.06 -16.26 -31.25
C CYS A 253 1.21 -16.73 -32.43
N SER A 254 0.42 -15.83 -33.01
CA SER A 254 -0.30 -16.04 -34.27
C SER A 254 -0.53 -14.69 -34.93
N SER A 255 -0.37 -14.58 -36.25
CA SER A 255 -0.78 -13.38 -37.01
C SER A 255 -0.26 -12.07 -36.39
N GLY A 256 1.02 -12.03 -36.00
CA GLY A 256 1.66 -10.84 -35.44
C GLY A 256 1.33 -10.53 -33.98
N LYS A 257 0.56 -11.36 -33.27
CA LYS A 257 0.10 -11.09 -31.89
C LYS A 257 0.17 -12.30 -30.96
N TRP A 258 0.38 -12.01 -29.68
CA TRP A 258 0.32 -12.99 -28.59
C TRP A 258 -1.11 -13.15 -28.07
N TYR A 259 -1.59 -14.40 -28.04
CA TYR A 259 -2.91 -14.79 -27.55
C TYR A 259 -2.78 -15.75 -26.37
N SER A 260 -3.67 -15.66 -25.38
CA SER A 260 -3.68 -16.61 -24.26
C SER A 260 -4.13 -18.00 -24.71
N SER A 261 -3.48 -19.02 -24.16
CA SER A 261 -3.65 -20.43 -24.50
C SER A 261 -4.21 -21.19 -23.30
N SER A 262 -5.31 -21.92 -23.50
CA SER A 262 -5.84 -22.87 -22.52
C SER A 262 -5.06 -24.20 -22.51
N ILE A 263 -4.13 -24.38 -23.44
CA ILE A 263 -3.31 -25.58 -23.58
C ILE A 263 -2.27 -25.59 -22.45
N LYS A 264 -2.31 -26.61 -21.59
CA LYS A 264 -1.39 -26.74 -20.43
C LYS A 264 0.06 -27.05 -20.81
N ARG A 265 0.33 -27.45 -22.06
CA ARG A 265 1.69 -27.70 -22.56
C ARG A 265 2.39 -26.38 -22.89
N ALA A 266 3.19 -25.90 -21.94
CA ALA A 266 3.99 -24.70 -22.02
C ALA A 266 5.47 -25.03 -22.24
N CYS A 267 6.04 -25.87 -21.38
CA CYS A 267 7.43 -26.28 -21.52
C CYS A 267 7.58 -27.41 -22.54
N ARG A 268 8.64 -27.29 -23.34
CA ARG A 268 9.04 -28.25 -24.36
C ARG A 268 9.62 -29.50 -23.69
N GLU A 269 9.71 -30.59 -24.44
CA GLU A 269 10.29 -31.84 -23.93
C GLU A 269 11.75 -31.64 -23.50
N GLN A 270 12.50 -30.82 -24.24
CA GLN A 270 13.89 -30.45 -23.96
C GLN A 270 14.07 -29.66 -22.66
N GLU A 271 13.03 -28.99 -22.17
CA GLU A 271 13.06 -28.20 -20.93
C GLU A 271 12.68 -29.06 -19.69
N THR A 272 12.39 -30.35 -19.86
CA THR A 272 11.89 -31.21 -18.77
C THR A 272 12.92 -31.34 -17.64
N GLY A 273 12.57 -30.81 -16.47
CA GLY A 273 13.46 -30.74 -15.31
C GLY A 273 14.19 -29.41 -15.12
N ASP A 274 14.17 -28.51 -16.11
CA ASP A 274 14.74 -27.17 -15.96
C ASP A 274 14.06 -26.40 -14.83
N LYS A 275 14.87 -25.66 -14.06
CA LYS A 275 14.45 -24.86 -12.91
C LYS A 275 14.81 -23.39 -13.11
N TYR A 276 13.83 -22.50 -12.92
CA TYR A 276 14.02 -21.05 -13.03
C TYR A 276 13.51 -20.31 -11.79
N LEU A 277 14.35 -19.43 -11.24
CA LEU A 277 13.98 -18.52 -10.15
C LEU A 277 13.39 -17.24 -10.75
N ILE A 278 12.14 -16.94 -10.42
CA ILE A 278 11.38 -15.76 -10.89
C ILE A 278 10.62 -15.17 -9.71
N LYS A 279 10.85 -13.87 -9.42
CA LYS A 279 10.22 -13.12 -8.30
C LYS A 279 10.32 -13.78 -6.92
N GLY A 280 11.39 -14.56 -6.68
CA GLY A 280 11.62 -15.28 -5.42
C GLY A 280 11.02 -16.68 -5.36
N TYR A 281 10.30 -17.12 -6.40
CA TYR A 281 9.74 -18.47 -6.52
C TYR A 281 10.51 -19.29 -7.56
N VAL A 282 10.72 -20.56 -7.28
CA VAL A 282 11.35 -21.50 -8.23
C VAL A 282 10.26 -22.25 -8.99
N TYR A 283 10.31 -22.15 -10.31
CA TYR A 283 9.47 -22.89 -11.25
C TYR A 283 10.25 -24.06 -11.83
N ILE A 284 9.58 -25.21 -12.01
CA ILE A 284 10.12 -26.39 -12.69
C ILE A 284 9.21 -26.78 -13.86
N CYS A 285 9.82 -27.19 -14.97
CA CYS A 285 9.10 -27.83 -16.07
C CYS A 285 8.85 -29.31 -15.74
N LYS A 286 7.58 -29.69 -15.56
CA LYS A 286 7.18 -31.06 -15.22
C LYS A 286 5.91 -31.45 -15.96
N ASN A 287 5.93 -32.57 -16.67
CA ASN A 287 4.82 -33.06 -17.51
C ASN A 287 4.38 -32.06 -18.62
N GLY A 288 5.32 -31.26 -19.14
CA GLY A 288 5.05 -30.24 -20.16
C GLY A 288 4.45 -28.94 -19.63
N SER A 289 4.31 -28.75 -18.31
CA SER A 289 3.86 -27.48 -17.72
C SER A 289 4.93 -26.89 -16.81
N TRP A 290 5.07 -25.56 -16.84
CA TRP A 290 5.75 -24.80 -15.79
C TRP A 290 4.89 -24.78 -14.53
N ARG A 291 5.47 -25.11 -13.38
CA ARG A 291 4.78 -25.18 -12.07
C ARG A 291 5.74 -24.76 -10.97
N PHE A 292 5.23 -24.28 -9.83
CA PHE A 292 6.04 -24.11 -8.63
C PHE A 292 6.70 -25.45 -8.24
N THR A 293 7.98 -25.42 -7.88
CA THR A 293 8.63 -26.54 -7.19
C THR A 293 7.96 -26.82 -5.86
N THR A 294 8.00 -28.10 -5.49
CA THR A 294 7.59 -28.62 -4.19
C THR A 294 8.80 -29.23 -3.48
N ILE A 295 8.62 -29.69 -2.25
CA ILE A 295 9.68 -30.38 -1.50
C ILE A 295 10.20 -31.65 -2.22
N ASP A 296 9.40 -32.25 -3.11
CA ASP A 296 9.78 -33.42 -3.91
C ASP A 296 10.67 -33.06 -5.12
N ASP A 297 10.84 -31.77 -5.43
CA ASP A 297 11.61 -31.28 -6.57
C ASP A 297 12.99 -30.70 -6.17
N VAL A 298 13.28 -30.65 -4.86
CA VAL A 298 14.54 -30.13 -4.26
C VAL A 298 15.31 -31.24 -3.54
N ASP A 299 16.61 -31.04 -3.29
CA ASP A 299 17.51 -32.05 -2.71
C ASP A 299 17.37 -32.28 -1.19
N ILE A 300 16.13 -32.30 -0.68
CA ILE A 300 15.84 -32.55 0.74
C ILE A 300 15.08 -33.86 0.90
N LYS A 301 15.73 -34.83 1.54
CA LYS A 301 15.13 -36.12 1.89
C LYS A 301 14.85 -36.15 3.39
N CYS A 302 13.64 -36.52 3.77
CA CYS A 302 13.29 -36.78 5.15
C CYS A 302 13.96 -38.09 5.61
N ASN A 303 14.75 -38.02 6.68
CA ASN A 303 15.51 -39.12 7.26
C ASN A 303 15.63 -38.93 8.79
N ASP A 304 16.48 -39.71 9.46
CA ASP A 304 16.62 -39.63 10.92
C ASP A 304 17.37 -38.39 11.40
N ASP A 305 18.28 -37.82 10.60
CA ASP A 305 19.09 -36.66 10.96
C ASP A 305 18.26 -35.37 10.98
N ASN A 306 17.28 -35.24 10.08
CA ASN A 306 16.37 -34.09 9.99
C ASN A 306 14.94 -34.37 10.49
N ARG A 307 14.75 -35.42 11.30
CA ARG A 307 13.43 -35.78 11.82
C ARG A 307 12.84 -34.64 12.66
N TYR A 308 11.62 -34.25 12.32
CA TYR A 308 10.87 -33.11 12.85
C TYR A 308 11.42 -31.72 12.53
N GLU A 309 12.36 -31.59 11.57
CA GLU A 309 12.69 -30.29 10.98
C GLU A 309 11.58 -29.80 10.04
N GLU A 310 11.46 -28.48 9.92
CA GLU A 310 10.51 -27.81 9.02
C GLU A 310 11.23 -27.05 7.91
N TYR A 311 10.66 -27.11 6.71
CA TYR A 311 11.18 -26.49 5.49
C TYR A 311 10.12 -25.64 4.80
N VAL A 312 10.52 -24.56 4.16
CA VAL A 312 9.67 -23.72 3.31
C VAL A 312 10.18 -23.78 1.87
N VAL A 313 9.32 -24.22 0.94
CA VAL A 313 9.57 -24.21 -0.51
C VAL A 313 8.41 -23.47 -1.18
N ASN A 314 8.69 -22.36 -1.87
CA ASN A 314 7.68 -21.49 -2.50
C ASN A 314 6.52 -21.14 -1.55
N ASP A 315 6.85 -20.65 -0.35
CA ASP A 315 5.94 -20.34 0.77
C ASP A 315 5.08 -21.51 1.31
N VAL A 316 5.25 -22.73 0.80
CA VAL A 316 4.62 -23.93 1.34
C VAL A 316 5.50 -24.54 2.43
N ARG A 317 4.96 -24.65 3.65
CA ARG A 317 5.61 -25.37 4.77
C ARG A 317 5.48 -26.88 4.64
N TYR A 318 6.57 -27.56 4.93
CA TYR A 318 6.69 -29.02 5.03
C TYR A 318 7.43 -29.38 6.32
N ALA A 319 7.23 -30.59 6.83
CA ALA A 319 7.97 -31.13 7.97
C ALA A 319 8.36 -32.59 7.72
N CYS A 320 9.54 -32.99 8.19
CA CYS A 320 9.94 -34.39 8.18
C CYS A 320 9.27 -35.14 9.34
N GLY A 321 8.22 -35.92 9.04
CA GLY A 321 7.52 -36.75 10.00
C GLY A 321 8.02 -38.21 10.00
N ASP A 322 7.47 -39.03 10.89
CA ASP A 322 7.91 -40.42 11.08
C ASP A 322 7.75 -41.32 9.84
N ASN A 323 6.84 -40.94 8.93
CA ASN A 323 6.52 -41.66 7.70
C ASN A 323 7.04 -40.94 6.43
N GLY A 324 7.96 -39.99 6.58
CA GLY A 324 8.49 -39.17 5.49
C GLY A 324 8.02 -37.71 5.54
N MET A 325 8.20 -37.00 4.43
CA MET A 325 7.91 -35.58 4.33
C MET A 325 6.40 -35.31 4.28
N VAL A 326 5.91 -34.41 5.13
CA VAL A 326 4.49 -34.05 5.26
C VAL A 326 4.30 -32.58 4.94
N LYS A 327 3.39 -32.26 4.02
CA LYS A 327 2.96 -30.88 3.77
C LYS A 327 2.09 -30.39 4.94
N LEU A 328 2.43 -29.25 5.53
CA LEU A 328 1.65 -28.68 6.64
C LEU A 328 0.36 -28.03 6.13
N THR A 329 -0.70 -28.16 6.94
CA THR A 329 -2.01 -27.54 6.73
C THR A 329 -2.44 -26.85 8.03
N TYR A 330 -3.35 -25.88 7.94
CA TYR A 330 -3.88 -25.20 9.13
C TYR A 330 -4.44 -26.23 10.16
N PRO A 331 -4.10 -26.13 11.46
CA PRO A 331 -3.37 -25.03 12.12
C PRO A 331 -1.83 -25.19 12.14
N ALA A 332 -1.28 -26.32 11.66
CA ALA A 332 0.16 -26.59 11.68
C ALA A 332 1.00 -25.61 10.83
N THR A 333 0.39 -24.86 9.91
CA THR A 333 1.08 -23.75 9.20
C THR A 333 1.48 -22.61 10.14
N GLU A 334 0.69 -22.38 11.20
CA GLU A 334 0.91 -21.31 12.19
C GLU A 334 1.57 -21.84 13.47
N LEU A 335 1.21 -23.07 13.87
CA LEU A 335 1.69 -23.74 15.09
C LEU A 335 2.93 -24.61 14.85
N GLY A 336 3.40 -24.72 13.61
CA GLY A 336 4.43 -25.69 13.26
C GLY A 336 3.98 -27.15 13.38
N PHE A 337 4.93 -28.06 13.16
CA PHE A 337 4.67 -29.49 13.18
C PHE A 337 4.42 -30.01 14.61
N CYS A 338 3.33 -30.77 14.78
CA CYS A 338 3.02 -31.47 16.02
C CYS A 338 4.03 -32.63 16.22
N SER A 339 5.13 -32.32 16.90
CA SER A 339 6.23 -33.24 17.19
C SER A 339 6.21 -33.70 18.66
N PRO A 340 6.96 -34.75 19.04
CA PRO A 340 7.03 -35.20 20.44
C PRO A 340 7.52 -34.14 21.43
N LYS A 341 8.20 -33.08 20.96
CA LYS A 341 8.62 -31.91 21.76
C LYS A 341 7.43 -31.05 22.22
N VAL A 342 6.29 -31.12 21.53
CA VAL A 342 5.08 -30.32 21.80
C VAL A 342 3.83 -31.16 22.07
N ALA A 343 3.93 -32.50 22.02
CA ALA A 343 2.87 -33.42 22.39
C ALA A 343 2.29 -33.13 23.79
N GLY A 344 0.97 -33.14 23.90
CA GLY A 344 0.22 -32.82 25.13
C GLY A 344 0.27 -31.34 25.56
N LYS A 345 0.99 -30.46 24.84
CA LYS A 345 0.98 -29.02 25.14
C LYS A 345 -0.21 -28.34 24.47
N LEU A 346 -0.82 -27.41 25.22
CA LEU A 346 -1.83 -26.51 24.71
C LEU A 346 -1.18 -25.37 23.89
N ALA A 347 -1.76 -25.10 22.73
CA ALA A 347 -1.36 -24.04 21.82
C ALA A 347 -2.52 -23.06 21.61
N GLU A 348 -2.52 -21.95 22.35
CA GLU A 348 -3.49 -20.86 22.18
C GLU A 348 -3.05 -19.93 21.05
N MET A 349 -3.84 -19.89 19.97
CA MET A 349 -3.62 -18.96 18.85
C MET A 349 -4.36 -17.63 19.09
N ASP A 350 -5.60 -17.73 19.59
CA ASP A 350 -6.46 -16.61 19.93
C ASP A 350 -7.47 -17.03 21.02
N SER A 351 -8.37 -16.12 21.41
CA SER A 351 -9.35 -16.35 22.48
C SER A 351 -10.45 -17.38 22.17
N ALA A 352 -10.59 -17.82 20.92
CA ALA A 352 -11.54 -18.82 20.46
C ALA A 352 -10.88 -20.14 20.00
N ASN A 353 -9.64 -20.06 19.50
CA ASN A 353 -8.89 -21.16 18.90
C ASN A 353 -7.65 -21.52 19.74
N ALA A 354 -7.73 -22.67 20.40
CA ALA A 354 -6.56 -23.38 20.89
C ALA A 354 -6.58 -24.85 20.45
N TYR A 355 -5.39 -25.43 20.38
CA TYR A 355 -5.15 -26.78 19.88
C TYR A 355 -4.27 -27.56 20.85
N VAL A 356 -4.40 -28.88 20.85
CA VAL A 356 -3.50 -29.81 21.55
C VAL A 356 -2.86 -30.73 20.53
N CYS A 357 -1.56 -30.94 20.66
CA CYS A 357 -0.80 -31.86 19.82
C CYS A 357 -0.94 -33.29 20.38
N GLU A 358 -1.59 -34.17 19.63
CA GLU A 358 -1.85 -35.57 19.98
C GLU A 358 -1.69 -36.42 18.71
N ASP A 359 -0.99 -37.56 18.80
CA ASP A 359 -0.71 -38.46 17.67
C ASP A 359 -0.20 -37.76 16.38
N PHE A 360 0.75 -36.82 16.56
CA PHE A 360 1.35 -35.99 15.50
C PHE A 360 0.36 -35.05 14.76
N LEU A 361 -0.84 -34.85 15.30
CA LEU A 361 -1.86 -33.96 14.77
C LEU A 361 -2.31 -32.91 15.80
N TRP A 362 -2.60 -31.70 15.30
CA TRP A 362 -3.23 -30.66 16.10
C TRP A 362 -4.74 -30.82 16.09
N ARG A 363 -5.33 -31.32 17.19
CA ARG A 363 -6.79 -31.29 17.39
C ARG A 363 -7.21 -30.04 18.18
N LYS A 364 -8.47 -29.62 18.06
CA LYS A 364 -8.99 -28.52 18.88
C LYS A 364 -9.01 -28.92 20.36
N ALA A 365 -8.67 -27.96 21.22
CA ALA A 365 -8.67 -28.15 22.67
C ALA A 365 -10.11 -28.14 23.23
N GLU A 366 -10.44 -29.17 23.98
CA GLU A 366 -11.71 -29.38 24.66
C GLU A 366 -11.64 -28.97 26.14
N LEU A 367 -12.78 -28.94 26.83
CA LEU A 367 -12.90 -28.49 28.22
C LEU A 367 -11.89 -29.18 29.18
N GLU A 368 -11.66 -30.48 28.99
CA GLU A 368 -10.77 -31.26 29.85
C GLU A 368 -9.28 -30.96 29.61
N ASP A 369 -8.87 -30.47 28.42
CA ASP A 369 -7.47 -30.12 28.15
C ASP A 369 -7.03 -28.88 28.95
N TYR A 370 -7.96 -27.95 29.25
CA TYR A 370 -7.71 -26.75 30.03
C TYR A 370 -7.80 -26.97 31.54
N TYR A 371 -8.80 -27.75 31.99
CA TYR A 371 -9.19 -27.82 33.41
C TYR A 371 -9.07 -29.22 34.02
N GLY A 372 -8.69 -30.22 33.21
CA GLY A 372 -8.65 -31.63 33.57
C GLY A 372 -10.03 -32.26 33.74
N LYS A 373 -10.04 -33.58 33.92
CA LYS A 373 -11.26 -34.38 34.11
C LYS A 373 -12.04 -33.95 35.36
N CYS A 374 -13.36 -34.15 35.33
CA CYS A 374 -14.23 -33.99 36.50
C CYS A 374 -14.13 -35.24 37.39
N ASP A 375 -13.55 -35.08 38.57
CA ASP A 375 -13.36 -36.14 39.57
C ASP A 375 -14.04 -35.78 40.90
N SER A 376 -13.87 -36.63 41.92
CA SER A 376 -14.45 -36.39 43.25
C SER A 376 -13.86 -35.19 43.98
N ALA A 377 -12.64 -34.74 43.65
CA ALA A 377 -12.03 -33.55 44.26
C ALA A 377 -12.59 -32.25 43.67
N LYS A 378 -13.11 -32.30 42.44
CA LYS A 378 -13.72 -31.14 41.75
C LYS A 378 -15.25 -31.08 41.85
N THR A 379 -15.90 -31.97 42.59
CA THR A 379 -17.37 -32.00 42.67
C THR A 379 -17.93 -30.67 43.18
N ASN A 380 -18.97 -30.15 42.51
CA ASN A 380 -19.56 -28.81 42.70
C ASN A 380 -18.64 -27.62 42.37
N GLN A 381 -17.43 -27.84 41.85
CA GLN A 381 -16.61 -26.77 41.27
C GLN A 381 -17.27 -26.27 39.98
N ILE A 382 -17.38 -24.95 39.85
CA ILE A 382 -17.78 -24.27 38.62
C ILE A 382 -16.53 -23.70 37.93
N ILE A 383 -16.43 -23.94 36.63
CA ILE A 383 -15.41 -23.39 35.72
C ILE A 383 -16.09 -22.64 34.58
N SER A 384 -15.39 -21.71 33.94
CA SER A 384 -15.88 -20.98 32.77
C SER A 384 -15.04 -21.32 31.55
N TYR A 385 -15.69 -21.73 30.47
CA TYR A 385 -15.05 -22.07 29.20
C TYR A 385 -15.87 -21.49 28.04
N LYS A 386 -15.21 -20.70 27.17
CA LYS A 386 -15.85 -19.99 26.06
C LYS A 386 -17.11 -19.20 26.48
N ASN A 387 -17.01 -18.49 27.60
CA ASN A 387 -18.09 -17.71 28.24
C ASN A 387 -19.32 -18.53 28.67
N LEU A 388 -19.18 -19.85 28.82
CA LEU A 388 -20.20 -20.75 29.33
C LEU A 388 -19.73 -21.37 30.65
N GLY A 389 -20.61 -21.38 31.67
CA GLY A 389 -20.34 -22.08 32.91
C GLY A 389 -20.50 -23.60 32.76
N TYR A 390 -19.62 -24.33 33.44
CA TYR A 390 -19.69 -25.78 33.60
C TYR A 390 -19.47 -26.14 35.07
N ILE A 391 -20.30 -27.04 35.59
CA ILE A 391 -20.19 -27.59 36.94
C ILE A 391 -19.83 -29.07 36.87
N CYS A 392 -18.87 -29.48 37.69
CA CYS A 392 -18.49 -30.89 37.83
C CYS A 392 -19.51 -31.59 38.74
N TYR A 393 -20.32 -32.47 38.14
CA TYR A 393 -21.41 -33.18 38.82
C TYR A 393 -21.39 -34.65 38.38
N ASN A 394 -21.45 -35.58 39.34
CA ASN A 394 -21.42 -37.03 39.08
C ASN A 394 -20.30 -37.50 38.11
N LYS A 395 -19.06 -37.02 38.33
CA LYS A 395 -17.87 -37.32 37.49
C LYS A 395 -18.01 -36.92 36.01
N SER A 396 -18.81 -35.90 35.70
CA SER A 396 -18.84 -35.28 34.37
C SER A 396 -19.06 -33.78 34.47
N TRP A 397 -18.47 -33.03 33.53
CA TRP A 397 -18.75 -31.60 33.39
C TRP A 397 -20.10 -31.41 32.68
N ARG A 398 -21.09 -30.84 33.38
CA ARG A 398 -22.36 -30.39 32.75
C ARG A 398 -22.42 -28.87 32.68
N ARG A 399 -23.25 -28.35 31.78
CA ARG A 399 -23.60 -26.92 31.80
C ARG A 399 -24.25 -26.54 33.14
N THR A 400 -23.88 -25.37 33.64
CA THR A 400 -24.61 -24.67 34.70
C THR A 400 -25.98 -24.21 34.19
N THR A 401 -26.93 -24.09 35.12
CA THR A 401 -28.15 -23.30 34.92
C THR A 401 -27.85 -21.81 35.13
N ALA A 402 -28.72 -20.93 34.64
CA ALA A 402 -28.56 -19.48 34.81
C ALA A 402 -28.49 -19.05 36.30
N ILE A 403 -29.12 -19.81 37.21
CA ILE A 403 -29.08 -19.55 38.65
C ILE A 403 -27.77 -20.06 39.28
N GLU A 404 -27.23 -21.19 38.81
CA GLU A 404 -25.90 -21.68 39.22
C GLU A 404 -24.77 -20.78 38.71
N ASP A 405 -24.91 -20.19 37.52
CA ASP A 405 -23.97 -19.16 37.01
C ASP A 405 -23.94 -17.89 37.88
N GLU A 406 -25.03 -17.60 38.60
CA GLU A 406 -25.17 -16.38 39.39
C GLU A 406 -24.84 -16.56 40.87
N PHE A 407 -25.31 -17.64 41.50
CA PHE A 407 -25.13 -17.89 42.94
C PHE A 407 -24.07 -18.96 43.26
N GLY A 408 -23.54 -19.61 42.24
CA GLY A 408 -22.79 -20.84 42.40
C GLY A 408 -23.69 -22.06 42.71
N ALA A 409 -23.06 -23.19 42.95
CA ALA A 409 -23.74 -24.42 43.31
C ALA A 409 -24.49 -24.29 44.65
N CYS A 410 -25.77 -24.68 44.69
CA CYS A 410 -26.46 -24.89 45.96
C CYS A 410 -25.80 -26.10 46.66
N THR A 411 -25.09 -25.84 47.75
CA THR A 411 -24.36 -26.85 48.53
C THR A 411 -25.01 -27.00 49.90
N PRO A 412 -24.75 -28.10 50.65
CA PRO A 412 -25.29 -28.27 52.00
C PRO A 412 -24.99 -27.12 52.98
N LYS A 413 -23.95 -26.30 52.72
CA LYS A 413 -23.63 -25.09 53.51
C LYS A 413 -24.58 -23.90 53.24
N LEU A 414 -25.34 -23.95 52.15
CA LEU A 414 -26.25 -22.89 51.70
C LEU A 414 -27.72 -23.26 51.87
N GLN A 415 -28.02 -24.41 52.47
CA GLN A 415 -29.37 -24.88 52.78
C GLN A 415 -30.18 -23.79 53.51
N ASP A 416 -31.43 -23.60 53.08
CA ASP A 416 -32.38 -22.59 53.55
C ASP A 416 -31.91 -21.12 53.36
N SER A 417 -30.82 -20.88 52.64
CA SER A 417 -30.36 -19.52 52.34
C SER A 417 -31.06 -18.95 51.11
N LEU A 418 -31.54 -17.70 51.24
CA LEU A 418 -32.09 -16.92 50.16
C LEU A 418 -30.98 -16.19 49.38
N ARG A 419 -31.19 -16.03 48.07
CA ARG A 419 -30.38 -15.25 47.13
C ARG A 419 -31.30 -14.48 46.18
N GLU A 420 -30.83 -13.32 45.73
CA GLU A 420 -31.56 -12.41 44.83
C GLU A 420 -30.83 -12.34 43.49
N THR A 421 -31.53 -12.57 42.37
CA THR A 421 -30.95 -12.46 41.02
C THR A 421 -30.84 -10.98 40.61
N LYS A 422 -30.05 -10.69 39.57
CA LYS A 422 -30.01 -9.36 38.92
C LYS A 422 -31.37 -8.86 38.44
N ASP A 423 -32.28 -9.78 38.09
CA ASP A 423 -33.67 -9.48 37.71
C ASP A 423 -34.61 -9.40 38.93
N HIS A 424 -34.06 -9.31 40.14
CA HIS A 424 -34.78 -9.22 41.41
C HIS A 424 -35.78 -10.36 41.65
N TYR A 425 -35.46 -11.58 41.18
CA TYR A 425 -36.16 -12.78 41.59
C TYR A 425 -35.38 -13.45 42.71
N TYR A 426 -36.09 -13.84 43.76
CA TYR A 426 -35.48 -14.49 44.91
C TYR A 426 -35.54 -16.01 44.75
N TYR A 427 -34.47 -16.70 45.15
CA TYR A 427 -34.37 -18.14 45.17
C TYR A 427 -33.83 -18.63 46.52
N GLU A 428 -34.35 -19.73 47.00
CA GLU A 428 -33.88 -20.46 48.17
C GLU A 428 -33.13 -21.73 47.77
N CYS A 429 -32.05 -22.08 48.48
CA CYS A 429 -31.29 -23.30 48.25
C CYS A 429 -31.85 -24.43 49.13
N TYR A 430 -32.38 -25.48 48.50
CA TYR A 430 -33.09 -26.58 49.15
C TYR A 430 -32.78 -27.90 48.43
N TYR A 431 -32.36 -28.93 49.17
CA TYR A 431 -31.91 -30.23 48.61
C TYR A 431 -30.91 -30.09 47.44
N GLU A 432 -29.83 -29.32 47.65
CA GLU A 432 -28.75 -29.10 46.68
C GLU A 432 -29.18 -28.46 45.34
N ASN A 433 -30.39 -27.86 45.28
CA ASN A 433 -30.92 -27.15 44.13
C ASN A 433 -31.47 -25.76 44.53
N TRP A 434 -31.49 -24.82 43.58
CA TRP A 434 -32.09 -23.50 43.77
C TRP A 434 -33.57 -23.50 43.33
N HIS A 435 -34.46 -23.10 44.23
CA HIS A 435 -35.91 -23.01 44.02
C HIS A 435 -36.38 -21.57 44.12
N LYS A 436 -37.37 -21.14 43.32
CA LYS A 436 -37.85 -19.74 43.34
C LYS A 436 -38.70 -19.49 44.58
N ALA A 437 -38.36 -18.45 45.35
CA ALA A 437 -39.01 -18.09 46.60
C ALA A 437 -40.32 -17.29 46.40
N ASP A 438 -41.24 -17.42 47.37
CA ASP A 438 -42.54 -16.73 47.38
C ASP A 438 -42.43 -15.25 47.80
N ASN A 439 -43.24 -14.38 47.18
CA ASN A 439 -43.23 -12.93 47.46
C ASN A 439 -43.48 -12.58 48.94
N SER A 440 -44.25 -13.39 49.67
CA SER A 440 -44.53 -13.19 51.10
C SER A 440 -43.30 -13.45 51.98
N LEU A 441 -42.49 -14.46 51.63
CA LEU A 441 -41.22 -14.77 52.28
C LEU A 441 -40.19 -13.65 52.07
N VAL A 442 -40.20 -13.03 50.88
CA VAL A 442 -39.32 -11.92 50.51
C VAL A 442 -39.72 -10.59 51.19
N LEU A 443 -40.99 -10.18 51.09
CA LEU A 443 -41.44 -8.88 51.61
C LEU A 443 -41.51 -8.83 53.14
N GLY A 444 -41.98 -9.92 53.75
CA GLY A 444 -42.37 -9.94 55.16
C GLY A 444 -43.32 -8.80 55.55
N ASN A 445 -43.37 -8.49 56.84
CA ASN A 445 -44.20 -7.39 57.35
C ASN A 445 -43.56 -6.02 57.07
N CYS A 446 -44.35 -5.04 56.63
CA CYS A 446 -43.99 -3.63 56.59
C CYS A 446 -44.31 -2.98 57.95
N THR A 447 -43.34 -2.28 58.53
CA THR A 447 -43.40 -1.63 59.85
C THR A 447 -42.79 -0.23 59.74
N SER A 448 -42.98 0.62 60.75
CA SER A 448 -42.41 1.99 60.76
C SER A 448 -40.88 2.01 60.69
N GLU A 449 -40.21 0.93 61.09
CA GLU A 449 -38.76 0.73 60.97
C GLU A 449 -38.32 0.44 59.52
N LYS A 450 -39.26 0.02 58.67
CA LYS A 450 -39.08 -0.23 57.24
C LYS A 450 -39.70 0.87 56.37
N GLU A 451 -40.13 2.00 56.94
CA GLU A 451 -40.72 3.10 56.16
C GLU A 451 -39.72 3.61 55.10
N GLY A 452 -40.16 3.69 53.84
CA GLY A 452 -39.31 3.99 52.68
C GLY A 452 -38.45 2.82 52.18
N LEU A 453 -38.47 1.65 52.83
CA LEU A 453 -37.81 0.44 52.33
C LEU A 453 -38.47 0.03 51.01
N LYS A 454 -37.66 -0.16 49.97
CA LYS A 454 -38.06 -0.67 48.67
C LYS A 454 -37.60 -2.10 48.50
N ILE A 455 -38.51 -2.96 48.06
CA ILE A 455 -38.21 -4.33 47.64
C ILE A 455 -38.78 -4.52 46.24
N LEU A 456 -37.90 -4.84 45.29
CA LEU A 456 -38.25 -5.14 43.92
C LEU A 456 -38.39 -6.66 43.81
N ILE A 457 -39.49 -7.14 43.21
CA ILE A 457 -39.67 -8.57 42.93
C ILE A 457 -40.03 -8.73 41.45
N GLY A 458 -39.06 -9.22 40.67
CA GLY A 458 -39.13 -9.18 39.21
C GLY A 458 -39.27 -7.74 38.72
N THR A 459 -40.36 -7.47 37.98
CA THR A 459 -40.68 -6.12 37.47
C THR A 459 -41.59 -5.30 38.39
N ASN A 460 -41.86 -5.76 39.62
CA ASN A 460 -42.77 -5.10 40.55
C ASN A 460 -42.04 -4.55 41.77
N GLU A 461 -41.88 -3.22 41.80
CA GLU A 461 -41.33 -2.50 42.95
C GLU A 461 -42.42 -2.29 44.00
N TYR A 462 -42.12 -2.60 45.26
CA TYR A 462 -42.94 -2.35 46.42
C TYR A 462 -42.18 -1.43 47.39
N GLU A 463 -42.80 -0.34 47.83
CA GLU A 463 -42.26 0.56 48.87
C GLU A 463 -43.14 0.47 50.11
N CYS A 464 -42.53 0.30 51.27
CA CYS A 464 -43.21 0.32 52.56
C CYS A 464 -43.53 1.78 52.92
N VAL A 465 -44.76 2.22 52.65
CA VAL A 465 -45.22 3.61 52.83
C VAL A 465 -46.42 3.65 53.77
N ASN A 466 -46.30 4.42 54.85
CA ASN A 466 -47.23 4.54 55.97
C ASN A 466 -47.63 3.17 56.55
N ASN A 467 -46.65 2.33 56.90
CA ASN A 467 -46.85 0.95 57.39
C ASN A 467 -47.59 0.00 56.41
N THR A 468 -47.62 0.30 55.10
CA THR A 468 -48.17 -0.61 54.08
C THR A 468 -47.22 -0.79 52.90
N TRP A 469 -47.01 -2.03 52.44
CA TRP A 469 -46.33 -2.29 51.17
C TRP A 469 -47.21 -1.80 50.01
N LYS A 470 -46.78 -0.74 49.32
CA LYS A 470 -47.44 -0.18 48.14
C LYS A 470 -46.64 -0.52 46.89
N GLN A 471 -47.29 -1.13 45.91
CA GLN A 471 -46.69 -1.39 44.61
C GLN A 471 -46.63 -0.08 43.80
N HIS A 472 -45.49 0.22 43.19
CA HIS A 472 -45.36 1.39 42.32
C HIS A 472 -46.15 1.21 41.01
N ASP A 473 -46.89 2.25 40.63
CA ASP A 473 -47.53 2.43 39.33
C ASP A 473 -46.58 3.10 38.32
N LYS A 474 -47.03 3.36 37.08
CA LYS A 474 -46.14 3.91 36.03
C LYS A 474 -45.48 5.24 36.43
N MET A 475 -46.20 6.12 37.13
CA MET A 475 -45.67 7.43 37.50
C MET A 475 -44.75 7.30 38.72
N SER A 476 -45.21 6.62 39.78
CA SER A 476 -44.40 6.41 40.99
C SER A 476 -43.18 5.51 40.76
N ARG A 477 -43.13 4.67 39.71
CA ARG A 477 -41.89 3.98 39.28
C ARG A 477 -40.85 4.96 38.72
N GLU A 478 -41.28 5.90 37.89
CA GLU A 478 -40.36 6.85 37.22
C GLU A 478 -39.89 7.97 38.16
N ILE A 479 -40.74 8.43 39.08
CA ILE A 479 -40.45 9.61 39.91
C ILE A 479 -40.59 9.40 41.43
N GLY A 480 -40.99 8.22 41.88
CA GLY A 480 -41.22 7.93 43.31
C GLY A 480 -42.54 8.50 43.84
N PHE A 481 -42.90 8.13 45.08
CA PHE A 481 -43.99 8.80 45.79
C PHE A 481 -43.53 10.19 46.27
N CYS A 482 -44.38 11.21 46.15
CA CYS A 482 -44.11 12.51 46.78
C CYS A 482 -44.47 12.38 48.27
N THR A 483 -43.46 12.52 49.12
CA THR A 483 -43.55 12.36 50.58
C THR A 483 -43.11 13.65 51.27
N THR A 484 -43.20 13.68 52.60
CA THR A 484 -42.68 14.80 53.40
C THR A 484 -41.16 14.96 53.31
N GLN A 485 -40.43 13.94 52.83
CA GLN A 485 -38.96 13.92 52.82
C GLN A 485 -38.35 14.43 51.51
N ASN A 486 -39.06 14.35 50.37
CA ASN A 486 -38.53 14.67 49.04
C ASN A 486 -39.14 15.92 48.39
N VAL A 487 -39.64 16.85 49.21
CA VAL A 487 -40.17 18.15 48.76
C VAL A 487 -39.09 18.95 47.99
N GLY A 488 -39.42 19.35 46.76
CA GLY A 488 -38.52 20.01 45.82
C GLY A 488 -37.72 19.05 44.93
N ALA A 489 -37.87 17.73 45.06
CA ALA A 489 -37.28 16.77 44.12
C ALA A 489 -37.86 16.95 42.71
N LYS A 490 -37.04 16.66 41.67
CA LYS A 490 -37.43 16.66 40.26
C LYS A 490 -37.88 15.27 39.84
N GLY A 491 -39.03 15.18 39.19
CA GLY A 491 -39.52 14.00 38.49
C GLY A 491 -39.73 14.31 37.02
N VAL A 492 -39.59 13.33 36.12
CA VAL A 492 -40.03 13.45 34.72
C VAL A 492 -40.92 12.25 34.41
N PHE A 493 -42.11 12.49 33.87
CA PHE A 493 -43.06 11.44 33.49
C PHE A 493 -43.77 11.84 32.20
N LEU A 494 -43.71 10.99 31.16
CA LEU A 494 -44.24 11.24 29.81
C LEU A 494 -43.83 12.62 29.25
N ASP A 495 -42.51 12.85 29.14
CA ASP A 495 -41.85 14.09 28.70
C ASP A 495 -42.23 15.38 29.45
N THR A 496 -43.04 15.25 30.50
CA THR A 496 -43.46 16.35 31.36
C THR A 496 -42.60 16.33 32.61
N ILE A 497 -41.92 17.44 32.89
CA ILE A 497 -41.15 17.61 34.12
C ILE A 497 -42.12 18.01 35.25
N TYR A 498 -41.91 17.44 36.44
CA TYR A 498 -42.65 17.71 37.67
C TYR A 498 -41.69 18.02 38.84
N TYR A 499 -42.19 18.69 39.87
CA TYR A 499 -41.55 18.85 41.17
C TYR A 499 -42.51 18.46 42.31
N CYS A 500 -42.00 17.78 43.34
CA CYS A 500 -42.81 17.37 44.49
C CYS A 500 -43.06 18.58 45.42
N GLU A 501 -44.33 18.96 45.65
CA GLU A 501 -44.71 20.16 46.40
C GLU A 501 -45.52 19.81 47.66
N ALA A 502 -45.16 20.41 48.81
CA ALA A 502 -45.84 20.22 50.09
C ALA A 502 -47.11 21.09 50.24
N ASP A 503 -47.06 22.33 49.72
CA ASP A 503 -48.07 23.38 49.94
C ASP A 503 -49.48 23.04 49.40
N ARG A 504 -49.64 21.94 48.66
CA ARG A 504 -50.90 21.50 48.01
C ARG A 504 -51.21 20.00 48.20
N GLY A 505 -50.88 19.46 49.37
CA GLY A 505 -51.31 18.11 49.77
C GLY A 505 -50.39 16.97 49.32
N TYR A 506 -49.07 17.23 49.24
CA TYR A 506 -48.02 16.26 48.93
C TYR A 506 -48.21 15.54 47.60
N GLY A 507 -47.98 16.26 46.49
CA GLY A 507 -48.11 15.72 45.15
C GLY A 507 -47.13 16.34 44.14
N TRP A 508 -46.92 15.62 43.04
CA TRP A 508 -46.09 16.04 41.91
C TRP A 508 -46.79 17.11 41.06
N GLN A 509 -46.16 18.28 40.91
CA GLN A 509 -46.68 19.46 40.19
C GLN A 509 -45.88 19.73 38.92
N LYS A 510 -46.51 20.11 37.81
CA LYS A 510 -45.82 20.35 36.52
C LYS A 510 -44.88 21.56 36.58
N ALA A 511 -43.69 21.40 36.01
CA ALA A 511 -42.64 22.41 35.91
C ALA A 511 -42.90 23.49 34.84
N THR A 512 -42.42 24.69 35.09
CA THR A 512 -42.42 25.81 34.11
C THR A 512 -41.29 25.69 33.10
N GLU A 513 -41.40 26.34 31.92
CA GLU A 513 -40.39 26.28 30.84
C GLU A 513 -38.96 26.67 31.29
N LEU A 514 -38.83 27.62 32.22
CA LEU A 514 -37.52 27.99 32.78
C LEU A 514 -36.99 26.90 33.72
N GLU A 515 -37.84 26.22 34.49
CA GLU A 515 -37.39 25.13 35.37
C GLU A 515 -37.07 23.85 34.59
N LYS A 516 -37.73 23.63 33.44
CA LYS A 516 -37.35 22.55 32.51
C LYS A 516 -35.88 22.65 32.08
N THR A 517 -35.40 23.89 31.87
CA THR A 517 -34.04 24.18 31.36
C THR A 517 -33.01 24.48 32.46
N LEU A 518 -33.43 25.03 33.62
CA LEU A 518 -32.52 25.52 34.68
C LEU A 518 -32.62 24.74 36.00
N GLY A 519 -33.61 23.86 36.18
CA GLY A 519 -33.84 23.11 37.43
C GLY A 519 -34.91 23.74 38.34
N TYR A 520 -35.17 23.15 39.51
CA TYR A 520 -36.17 23.70 40.44
C TYR A 520 -35.66 25.01 41.07
N CYS A 521 -36.51 26.04 41.15
CA CYS A 521 -36.16 27.24 41.90
C CYS A 521 -36.87 27.28 43.26
N ARG A 522 -36.22 26.69 44.27
CA ARG A 522 -36.68 26.71 45.67
C ARG A 522 -36.71 28.16 46.19
N ARG A 523 -37.72 28.51 46.99
CA ARG A 523 -37.90 29.88 47.54
C ARG A 523 -36.67 30.38 48.32
N ASP A 524 -35.93 29.47 48.95
CA ASP A 524 -34.89 29.79 49.93
C ASP A 524 -33.45 29.79 49.36
N THR A 525 -33.27 29.62 48.04
CA THR A 525 -31.94 29.44 47.42
C THR A 525 -31.58 30.54 46.43
N THR A 526 -30.44 31.22 46.64
CA THR A 526 -29.86 32.18 45.68
C THR A 526 -28.73 31.54 44.85
N PHE A 527 -29.06 30.57 44.00
CA PHE A 527 -28.11 29.91 43.09
C PHE A 527 -28.12 30.55 41.69
N VAL A 528 -27.03 30.38 40.93
CA VAL A 528 -26.85 30.97 39.58
C VAL A 528 -26.37 29.93 38.56
N VAL A 529 -27.01 29.89 37.39
CA VAL A 529 -26.75 28.93 36.29
C VAL A 529 -26.38 29.67 35.00
N GLU A 530 -25.45 29.13 34.20
CA GLU A 530 -25.18 29.57 32.82
C GLU A 530 -25.90 28.64 31.84
N ASN A 531 -26.57 29.20 30.84
CA ASN A 531 -27.13 28.46 29.71
C ASN A 531 -26.98 29.31 28.43
N SER A 532 -26.31 28.75 27.42
CA SER A 532 -26.17 29.32 26.07
C SER A 532 -25.64 30.77 26.04
N GLY A 533 -24.80 31.14 27.01
CA GLY A 533 -24.18 32.47 27.18
C GLY A 533 -24.95 33.44 28.09
N LYS A 534 -26.14 33.06 28.59
CA LYS A 534 -26.94 33.83 29.55
C LYS A 534 -26.81 33.25 30.96
N PHE A 535 -26.91 34.11 31.97
CA PHE A 535 -26.90 33.70 33.37
C PHE A 535 -28.28 33.88 33.98
N TYR A 536 -28.65 33.02 34.94
CA TYR A 536 -29.96 33.04 35.60
C TYR A 536 -29.80 32.85 37.10
N LYS A 537 -30.45 33.69 37.90
CA LYS A 537 -30.48 33.62 39.37
C LYS A 537 -31.85 33.14 39.86
N CYS A 538 -31.85 32.23 40.83
CA CYS A 538 -33.07 31.77 41.50
C CYS A 538 -33.47 32.71 42.67
N SER A 539 -34.77 32.99 42.79
CA SER A 539 -35.38 33.66 43.96
C SER A 539 -36.86 33.24 44.13
N GLY A 540 -37.14 31.95 44.29
CA GLY A 540 -38.50 31.37 44.21
C GLY A 540 -39.12 31.33 42.80
N SER A 541 -38.48 31.97 41.82
CA SER A 541 -38.57 31.69 40.38
C SER A 541 -37.25 32.10 39.71
N TRP A 542 -36.96 31.55 38.52
CA TRP A 542 -35.76 31.92 37.75
C TRP A 542 -35.88 33.30 37.11
N LYS A 543 -34.81 34.10 37.19
CA LYS A 543 -34.70 35.43 36.58
C LYS A 543 -33.34 35.56 35.90
N GLU A 544 -33.28 36.24 34.75
CA GLU A 544 -32.01 36.49 34.06
C GLU A 544 -31.09 37.41 34.89
N ALA A 545 -29.79 37.18 34.84
CA ALA A 545 -28.74 37.88 35.57
C ALA A 545 -27.60 38.30 34.61
N ALA A 546 -26.91 39.40 34.90
CA ALA A 546 -25.84 39.88 34.02
C ALA A 546 -24.54 39.06 34.21
N GLN A 547 -23.80 38.82 33.12
CA GLN A 547 -22.52 38.09 33.16
C GLN A 547 -21.48 38.76 34.08
N SER A 548 -21.52 40.09 34.20
CA SER A 548 -20.71 40.88 35.15
C SER A 548 -20.90 40.46 36.60
N ASP A 549 -22.11 40.07 36.97
CA ASP A 549 -22.51 39.79 38.35
C ASP A 549 -22.05 38.39 38.80
N VAL A 550 -21.56 37.58 37.85
CA VAL A 550 -21.19 36.17 38.04
C VAL A 550 -19.70 35.92 37.77
N LEU A 551 -19.18 36.42 36.64
CA LEU A 551 -17.77 36.25 36.25
C LEU A 551 -16.90 37.47 36.62
N GLY A 552 -17.51 38.56 37.06
CA GLY A 552 -16.85 39.87 37.18
C GLY A 552 -16.66 40.55 35.82
N SER A 553 -16.40 41.86 35.82
CA SER A 553 -16.17 42.64 34.61
C SER A 553 -14.94 42.15 33.83
N CYS A 554 -15.12 41.83 32.55
CA CYS A 554 -14.00 41.45 31.69
C CYS A 554 -13.22 42.70 31.24
N ASN A 555 -12.09 42.94 31.91
CA ASN A 555 -11.21 44.09 31.66
C ASN A 555 -9.83 43.68 31.08
N SER A 556 -9.53 42.38 30.94
CA SER A 556 -8.21 41.90 30.53
C SER A 556 -7.95 42.03 29.02
N ALA A 557 -6.84 42.68 28.67
CA ALA A 557 -6.33 42.81 27.31
C ALA A 557 -5.30 41.72 26.93
N LYS A 558 -5.00 40.77 27.84
CA LYS A 558 -4.00 39.71 27.63
C LYS A 558 -4.57 38.28 27.64
N GLY A 559 -5.90 38.13 27.76
CA GLY A 559 -6.54 36.83 27.91
C GLY A 559 -6.51 36.33 29.35
N GLU A 560 -7.45 36.77 30.18
CA GLU A 560 -7.72 36.12 31.48
C GLU A 560 -8.61 34.91 31.25
N LYS A 561 -8.29 33.78 31.88
CA LYS A 561 -9.08 32.54 31.83
C LYS A 561 -9.85 32.35 33.14
N LYS A 562 -11.14 32.06 33.07
CA LYS A 562 -11.96 31.61 34.21
C LYS A 562 -12.71 30.34 33.84
N ILE A 563 -12.77 29.40 34.77
CA ILE A 563 -13.58 28.20 34.65
C ILE A 563 -14.82 28.41 35.51
N PHE A 564 -16.00 28.30 34.92
CA PHE A 564 -17.28 28.34 35.64
C PHE A 564 -18.06 27.08 35.27
N ASN A 565 -18.42 26.28 36.27
CA ASN A 565 -19.08 24.98 36.12
C ASN A 565 -18.44 24.07 35.05
N GLY A 566 -17.11 23.98 35.04
CA GLY A 566 -16.33 23.13 34.13
C GLY A 566 -16.13 23.68 32.70
N ARG A 567 -16.80 24.78 32.33
CA ARG A 567 -16.64 25.43 31.04
C ARG A 567 -15.58 26.54 31.11
N GLU A 568 -14.65 26.56 30.17
CA GLU A 568 -13.61 27.59 30.10
C GLU A 568 -14.13 28.84 29.37
N PHE A 569 -14.02 29.98 30.05
CA PHE A 569 -14.31 31.31 29.54
C PHE A 569 -13.03 32.14 29.47
N VAL A 570 -12.85 32.87 28.37
CA VAL A 570 -11.72 33.76 28.14
C VAL A 570 -12.19 35.21 28.06
N CYS A 571 -11.59 36.07 28.88
CA CYS A 571 -11.67 37.52 28.76
C CYS A 571 -10.48 38.04 27.96
N ASP A 572 -10.70 38.35 26.69
CA ASP A 572 -9.76 39.07 25.84
C ASP A 572 -10.51 40.20 25.12
N THR A 573 -10.57 41.36 25.79
CA THR A 573 -11.29 42.55 25.32
C THR A 573 -10.77 43.05 23.97
N THR A 574 -9.49 42.80 23.68
CA THR A 574 -8.78 43.32 22.51
C THR A 574 -8.94 42.42 21.30
N ALA A 575 -8.84 41.10 21.49
CA ALA A 575 -8.89 40.15 20.38
C ALA A 575 -10.31 39.67 20.02
N LEU A 576 -11.31 39.89 20.88
CA LEU A 576 -12.71 39.49 20.62
C LEU A 576 -13.67 40.66 20.33
N LYS A 577 -13.28 41.93 20.59
CA LYS A 577 -14.18 43.11 20.54
C LYS A 577 -15.47 42.92 21.36
N SER A 578 -15.37 42.25 22.51
CA SER A 578 -16.54 41.74 23.25
C SER A 578 -17.28 42.79 24.09
N ASN A 579 -16.91 44.08 24.03
CA ASN A 579 -17.43 45.15 24.90
C ASN A 579 -17.43 44.81 26.41
N GLY A 580 -16.45 44.01 26.86
CA GLY A 580 -16.37 43.56 28.26
C GLY A 580 -17.18 42.29 28.57
N ALA A 581 -17.57 41.51 27.55
CA ALA A 581 -18.12 40.17 27.72
C ALA A 581 -17.04 39.06 27.64
N TRP A 582 -17.27 37.97 28.36
CA TRP A 582 -16.46 36.75 28.37
C TRP A 582 -16.86 35.81 27.23
N TYR A 583 -15.88 35.19 26.56
CA TYR A 583 -16.09 34.24 25.46
C TYR A 583 -15.94 32.79 25.94
N ALA A 584 -16.91 31.93 25.62
CA ALA A 584 -16.84 30.51 25.95
C ALA A 584 -16.07 29.73 24.87
N MET A 585 -15.05 28.96 25.28
CA MET A 585 -14.26 28.09 24.39
C MET A 585 -15.12 26.96 23.81
N THR A 586 -14.83 26.57 22.56
CA THR A 586 -15.41 25.37 21.91
C THR A 586 -14.43 24.19 21.91
N ALA A 587 -14.94 22.98 21.67
CA ALA A 587 -14.09 21.79 21.54
C ALA A 587 -13.07 21.89 20.37
N LEU A 588 -13.44 22.57 19.28
CA LEU A 588 -12.54 22.82 18.15
C LEU A 588 -11.42 23.81 18.53
N ASP A 589 -11.72 24.84 19.32
CA ASP A 589 -10.69 25.75 19.84
C ASP A 589 -9.69 25.01 20.75
N SER A 590 -10.16 24.02 21.53
CA SER A 590 -9.28 23.15 22.32
C SER A 590 -8.43 22.23 21.44
N ALA A 591 -9.02 21.58 20.42
CA ALA A 591 -8.32 20.66 19.52
C ALA A 591 -7.24 21.35 18.66
N LEU A 592 -7.46 22.61 18.26
CA LEU A 592 -6.51 23.42 17.50
C LEU A 592 -5.49 24.19 18.38
N GLY A 593 -5.49 23.95 19.70
CA GLY A 593 -4.57 24.59 20.64
C GLY A 593 -4.85 26.08 20.91
N GLY A 594 -6.02 26.59 20.54
CA GLY A 594 -6.46 27.95 20.83
C GLY A 594 -7.67 28.42 20.02
N TYR A 595 -8.33 29.45 20.53
CA TYR A 595 -9.48 30.07 19.86
C TYR A 595 -9.08 31.09 18.80
N CYS A 596 -9.91 31.19 17.76
CA CYS A 596 -9.75 32.15 16.69
C CYS A 596 -9.93 33.60 17.20
N ARG A 597 -8.86 34.40 17.09
CA ARG A 597 -8.75 35.74 17.71
C ARG A 597 -8.00 36.71 16.81
N THR A 598 -8.14 38.03 17.01
CA THR A 598 -7.53 39.07 16.13
C THR A 598 -6.06 38.80 15.78
N ALA A 599 -5.23 38.41 16.77
CA ALA A 599 -3.80 38.17 16.59
C ALA A 599 -3.43 36.97 15.70
N ILE A 600 -4.41 36.13 15.32
CA ILE A 600 -4.22 34.98 14.42
C ILE A 600 -5.27 34.95 13.29
N LEU A 601 -5.95 36.08 13.01
CA LEU A 601 -6.84 36.18 11.84
C LEU A 601 -6.06 35.89 10.55
N GLY A 602 -6.65 35.09 9.67
CA GLY A 602 -6.00 34.60 8.45
C GLY A 602 -4.97 33.49 8.69
N LYS A 603 -4.62 33.15 9.93
CA LYS A 603 -3.72 32.04 10.21
C LYS A 603 -4.44 30.71 10.00
N ALA A 604 -3.80 29.84 9.22
CA ALA A 604 -4.21 28.46 8.99
C ALA A 604 -3.47 27.47 9.91
N VAL A 605 -4.13 26.36 10.21
CA VAL A 605 -3.60 25.20 10.95
C VAL A 605 -4.11 23.94 10.29
N LYS A 606 -3.23 22.99 9.94
CA LYS A 606 -3.62 21.64 9.48
C LYS A 606 -3.87 20.75 10.71
N HIS A 607 -5.02 20.10 10.77
CA HIS A 607 -5.36 19.10 11.79
C HIS A 607 -6.00 17.89 11.10
N ASN A 608 -5.37 16.71 11.23
CA ASN A 608 -5.53 15.60 10.30
C ASN A 608 -5.38 16.11 8.86
N ASP A 609 -6.22 15.69 7.91
CA ASP A 609 -6.16 16.17 6.52
C ASP A 609 -7.02 17.41 6.22
N THR A 610 -7.54 18.07 7.26
CA THR A 610 -8.32 19.32 7.09
C THR A 610 -7.50 20.55 7.49
N ILE A 611 -7.58 21.59 6.68
CA ILE A 611 -7.01 22.91 6.97
C ILE A 611 -8.08 23.79 7.60
N TYR A 612 -7.79 24.34 8.79
CA TYR A 612 -8.65 25.26 9.50
C TYR A 612 -8.03 26.66 9.54
N VAL A 613 -8.82 27.67 9.16
CA VAL A 613 -8.39 29.07 9.07
C VAL A 613 -9.24 29.93 9.98
N CYS A 614 -8.58 30.76 10.77
CA CYS A 614 -9.25 31.70 11.66
C CYS A 614 -9.80 32.89 10.85
N ARG A 615 -11.12 32.98 10.71
CA ARG A 615 -11.81 34.01 9.91
C ARG A 615 -12.86 34.75 10.74
N VAL A 616 -13.32 35.90 10.22
CA VAL A 616 -14.54 36.54 10.71
C VAL A 616 -15.74 35.80 10.13
N ASN A 617 -16.67 35.39 10.98
CA ASN A 617 -17.91 34.74 10.58
C ASN A 617 -18.75 35.70 9.70
N SER A 618 -19.19 35.20 8.55
CA SER A 618 -19.86 35.96 7.48
C SER A 618 -21.18 36.61 7.90
N GLU A 619 -21.95 35.94 8.75
CA GLU A 619 -23.27 36.37 9.21
C GLU A 619 -23.18 37.50 10.24
N SER A 620 -22.35 37.31 11.27
CA SER A 620 -22.19 38.25 12.39
C SER A 620 -21.29 39.45 12.08
N LYS A 621 -20.46 39.35 11.03
CA LYS A 621 -19.45 40.35 10.60
C LYS A 621 -18.43 40.77 11.69
N THR A 622 -18.43 40.13 12.85
CA THR A 622 -17.72 40.56 14.07
C THR A 622 -17.18 39.40 14.89
N LYS A 623 -17.94 38.30 15.01
CA LYS A 623 -17.49 37.06 15.67
C LYS A 623 -16.39 36.43 14.83
N LYS A 624 -15.37 35.90 15.50
CA LYS A 624 -14.26 35.17 14.88
C LYS A 624 -14.45 33.68 15.12
N THR A 625 -14.14 32.85 14.13
CA THR A 625 -14.31 31.40 14.20
C THR A 625 -13.31 30.69 13.29
N TRP A 626 -12.95 29.46 13.66
CA TRP A 626 -12.31 28.54 12.73
C TRP A 626 -13.29 28.17 11.61
N THR A 627 -12.77 28.06 10.39
CA THR A 627 -13.49 27.69 9.16
C THR A 627 -12.59 26.80 8.32
N ILE A 628 -13.14 25.93 7.47
CA ILE A 628 -12.32 25.13 6.54
C ILE A 628 -11.64 26.08 5.53
N GLY A 629 -10.37 25.83 5.21
CA GLY A 629 -9.59 26.58 4.22
C GLY A 629 -8.95 25.69 3.16
N THR A 630 -8.33 26.34 2.19
CA THR A 630 -7.62 25.70 1.08
C THR A 630 -6.13 25.53 1.40
N PHE A 631 -5.41 24.84 0.52
CA PHE A 631 -3.97 24.72 0.62
C PHE A 631 -3.24 26.07 0.55
N GLU A 632 -3.76 27.03 -0.22
CA GLU A 632 -3.28 28.42 -0.27
C GLU A 632 -3.34 29.13 1.09
N ASP A 633 -4.40 28.93 1.88
CA ASP A 633 -4.48 29.49 3.23
C ASP A 633 -3.37 28.90 4.14
N TYR A 634 -3.01 27.62 3.95
CA TYR A 634 -2.02 26.91 4.75
C TYR A 634 -0.57 27.30 4.41
N ARG A 635 -0.18 27.29 3.12
CA ARG A 635 1.15 27.76 2.72
C ARG A 635 1.29 29.26 2.99
N GLY A 636 0.23 30.03 2.73
CA GLY A 636 0.23 31.48 2.80
C GLY A 636 0.94 32.12 1.61
N LYS A 637 0.97 33.45 1.57
CA LYS A 637 1.73 34.17 0.53
C LYS A 637 3.23 33.97 0.73
N CYS A 638 3.96 33.79 -0.36
CA CYS A 638 5.38 34.05 -0.37
C CYS A 638 5.60 35.55 -0.54
N ASP A 639 6.35 36.14 0.37
CA ASP A 639 6.67 37.57 0.44
C ASP A 639 7.99 37.75 1.21
N LYS A 640 8.39 39.01 1.42
CA LYS A 640 9.62 39.35 2.12
C LYS A 640 9.72 38.77 3.54
N ASP A 641 8.59 38.68 4.24
CA ASP A 641 8.54 38.23 5.63
C ASP A 641 8.57 36.69 5.72
N ASN A 642 8.17 36.00 4.64
CA ASN A 642 8.21 34.55 4.50
C ASN A 642 9.43 34.03 3.71
N LEU A 643 10.35 34.89 3.26
CA LEU A 643 11.51 34.49 2.46
C LEU A 643 12.35 33.41 3.18
N GLY A 644 12.67 32.32 2.47
CA GLY A 644 13.38 31.15 3.01
C GLY A 644 12.51 30.20 3.86
N ARG A 645 11.26 30.55 4.16
CA ARG A 645 10.31 29.66 4.86
C ARG A 645 10.08 28.40 4.03
N ARG A 646 10.06 27.25 4.70
CA ARG A 646 9.73 25.94 4.11
C ARG A 646 8.35 25.50 4.55
N VAL A 647 7.58 24.94 3.63
CA VAL A 647 6.24 24.39 3.86
C VAL A 647 6.09 23.08 3.08
N PHE A 648 5.36 22.11 3.65
CA PHE A 648 5.00 20.90 2.91
C PHE A 648 4.01 21.27 1.79
N ASN A 649 4.28 20.87 0.54
CA ASN A 649 3.47 21.23 -0.62
C ASN A 649 2.40 20.18 -1.01
N GLY A 650 2.33 19.07 -0.28
CA GLY A 650 1.47 17.92 -0.61
C GLY A 650 2.27 16.71 -1.12
N VAL A 651 3.47 16.92 -1.66
CA VAL A 651 4.36 15.88 -2.21
C VAL A 651 5.71 15.85 -1.47
N ASP A 652 6.36 17.01 -1.35
CA ASP A 652 7.57 17.22 -0.56
C ASP A 652 7.53 18.67 0.00
N THR A 653 8.55 19.48 -0.24
CA THR A 653 8.78 20.74 0.46
C THR A 653 8.91 21.85 -0.57
N ALA A 654 8.05 22.87 -0.46
CA ALA A 654 8.25 24.14 -1.13
C ALA A 654 9.00 25.12 -0.22
N VAL A 655 9.80 25.99 -0.83
CA VAL A 655 10.52 27.09 -0.18
C VAL A 655 10.12 28.41 -0.81
N CYS A 656 9.82 29.41 0.02
CA CYS A 656 9.55 30.76 -0.47
C CYS A 656 10.88 31.42 -0.88
N ILE A 657 11.02 31.82 -2.14
CA ILE A 657 12.23 32.43 -2.69
C ILE A 657 11.93 33.81 -3.30
N TYR A 658 12.97 34.59 -3.54
CA TYR A 658 12.92 35.87 -4.24
C TYR A 658 13.76 35.76 -5.51
N ASN A 659 13.17 36.07 -6.66
CA ASN A 659 13.90 36.13 -7.93
C ASN A 659 14.30 37.58 -8.24
N SER A 660 15.59 37.80 -8.40
CA SER A 660 16.25 39.08 -8.72
C SER A 660 16.58 39.26 -10.20
N CYS A 661 16.46 38.20 -11.03
CA CYS A 661 17.08 38.15 -12.34
C CYS A 661 16.22 38.85 -13.42
N SER A 662 16.72 39.98 -13.94
CA SER A 662 16.07 40.76 -15.02
C SER A 662 16.56 40.41 -16.43
N THR A 663 17.55 39.52 -16.55
CA THR A 663 18.07 38.95 -17.79
C THR A 663 18.41 37.47 -17.58
N VAL A 664 18.20 36.64 -18.59
CA VAL A 664 18.23 35.17 -18.48
C VAL A 664 19.65 34.63 -18.34
N ARG A 665 19.86 33.60 -17.49
CA ARG A 665 20.92 32.58 -17.63
C ARG A 665 20.65 31.33 -16.77
N GLU A 666 20.77 30.15 -17.38
CA GLU A 666 20.81 28.82 -16.76
C GLU A 666 22.12 28.61 -15.94
N ARG A 667 22.31 27.66 -15.01
CA ARG A 667 21.58 26.49 -14.41
C ARG A 667 22.07 26.40 -12.93
N THR A 668 21.44 25.74 -11.95
CA THR A 668 21.60 24.29 -11.62
C THR A 668 20.92 23.97 -10.26
N TYR A 669 20.50 22.73 -10.02
CA TYR A 669 20.07 22.21 -8.70
C TYR A 669 21.25 21.84 -7.78
N ALA A 670 21.28 22.35 -6.53
CA ALA A 670 21.83 21.68 -5.34
C ALA A 670 21.57 22.50 -4.06
N TYR A 671 20.94 21.91 -3.03
CA TYR A 671 20.77 22.56 -1.73
C TYR A 671 21.98 22.32 -0.81
N ASN A 672 22.97 23.21 -0.86
CA ASN A 672 24.19 23.14 -0.03
C ASN A 672 24.27 24.22 1.06
N GLY A 673 23.14 24.82 1.46
CA GLY A 673 23.03 25.66 2.66
C GLY A 673 23.84 26.96 2.68
N LYS A 674 24.25 27.48 1.52
CA LYS A 674 24.83 28.82 1.33
C LYS A 674 24.17 29.51 0.15
N ASP A 675 24.21 30.84 0.15
CA ASP A 675 23.44 31.72 -0.73
C ASP A 675 23.50 31.30 -2.21
N THR A 676 22.39 30.78 -2.71
CA THR A 676 22.15 30.48 -4.12
C THR A 676 21.20 31.52 -4.69
N GLU A 677 21.70 32.33 -5.63
CA GLU A 677 20.87 33.17 -6.48
C GLU A 677 20.20 32.27 -7.54
N ILE A 678 18.87 32.16 -7.49
CA ILE A 678 18.09 31.24 -8.34
C ILE A 678 17.55 32.03 -9.53
N CYS A 679 18.31 32.08 -10.64
CA CYS A 679 17.77 32.54 -11.92
C CYS A 679 17.03 31.39 -12.60
N SER A 680 15.70 31.46 -12.61
CA SER A 680 14.82 30.46 -13.21
C SER A 680 13.64 31.10 -13.95
N LYS A 681 13.56 30.78 -15.26
CA LYS A 681 12.38 30.66 -16.14
C LYS A 681 11.40 31.83 -16.32
N TYR A 682 11.37 32.86 -15.48
CA TYR A 682 10.39 33.93 -15.56
C TYR A 682 11.02 35.32 -15.50
N ASN A 683 10.54 36.22 -16.34
CA ASN A 683 10.80 37.66 -16.29
C ASN A 683 9.97 38.34 -15.16
N ILE A 684 9.89 37.67 -14.01
CA ILE A 684 9.05 38.00 -12.85
C ILE A 684 9.97 38.29 -11.67
N THR A 685 10.28 39.56 -11.47
CA THR A 685 10.91 40.07 -10.25
C THR A 685 9.90 39.97 -9.10
N GLY A 686 10.12 39.09 -8.13
CA GLY A 686 9.11 38.86 -7.09
C GLY A 686 9.39 37.69 -6.15
N TYR A 687 8.44 37.47 -5.25
CA TYR A 687 8.45 36.39 -4.26
C TYR A 687 7.50 35.27 -4.70
N PHE A 688 7.97 34.02 -4.74
CA PHE A 688 7.14 32.86 -5.07
C PHE A 688 7.60 31.58 -4.36
N TRP A 689 6.71 30.59 -4.31
CA TRP A 689 6.98 29.27 -3.76
C TRP A 689 7.63 28.38 -4.82
N GLU A 690 8.86 27.93 -4.57
CA GLU A 690 9.59 26.98 -5.42
C GLU A 690 9.58 25.59 -4.79
N SER A 691 9.23 24.54 -5.54
CA SER A 691 9.28 23.16 -5.02
C SER A 691 10.70 22.60 -5.07
N ILE A 692 11.16 22.01 -3.97
CA ILE A 692 12.50 21.41 -3.89
C ILE A 692 12.52 20.09 -4.66
N VAL A 693 13.04 20.13 -5.90
CA VAL A 693 13.30 18.92 -6.69
C VAL A 693 14.64 18.32 -6.27
N ARG A 694 14.67 17.00 -6.00
CA ARG A 694 15.86 16.27 -5.50
C ARG A 694 16.47 15.30 -6.50
N GLU A 695 15.66 14.84 -7.45
CA GLU A 695 16.05 13.90 -8.49
C GLU A 695 15.97 14.59 -9.86
N SER A 696 16.83 14.19 -10.79
CA SER A 696 16.80 14.71 -12.17
C SER A 696 17.30 13.65 -13.15
N ILE A 697 16.79 13.71 -14.37
CA ILE A 697 17.24 12.92 -15.52
C ILE A 697 17.85 13.87 -16.54
N THR A 698 19.00 13.49 -17.11
CA THR A 698 19.65 14.22 -18.19
C THR A 698 19.46 13.45 -19.48
N ASP A 699 18.81 14.06 -20.46
CA ASP A 699 18.73 13.52 -21.81
C ASP A 699 20.13 13.58 -22.44
N LYS A 700 20.67 12.41 -22.78
CA LYS A 700 22.03 12.29 -23.35
C LYS A 700 22.11 12.80 -24.79
N ARG A 701 20.97 12.97 -25.47
CA ARG A 701 20.88 13.28 -26.90
C ARG A 701 21.05 14.78 -27.17
N ASP A 702 20.62 15.63 -26.24
CA ASP A 702 20.70 17.10 -26.33
C ASP A 702 21.30 17.79 -25.07
N GLY A 703 21.50 17.05 -23.97
CA GLY A 703 21.97 17.58 -22.69
C GLY A 703 20.89 18.23 -21.83
N ALA A 704 19.60 18.13 -22.20
CA ALA A 704 18.51 18.72 -21.44
C ALA A 704 18.30 18.00 -20.10
N VAL A 705 18.36 18.77 -19.01
CA VAL A 705 18.11 18.26 -17.65
C VAL A 705 16.63 18.46 -17.28
N TYR A 706 15.98 17.40 -16.83
CA TYR A 706 14.59 17.38 -16.37
C TYR A 706 14.57 17.02 -14.88
N GLY A 707 13.87 17.81 -14.06
CA GLY A 707 13.60 17.44 -12.67
C GLY A 707 12.60 16.28 -12.60
N VAL A 708 12.74 15.42 -11.61
CA VAL A 708 11.82 14.28 -11.38
C VAL A 708 11.01 14.50 -10.11
N LEU A 709 9.69 14.40 -10.24
CA LEU A 709 8.71 14.63 -9.18
C LEU A 709 7.93 13.35 -8.88
N THR A 710 7.78 12.99 -7.61
CA THR A 710 7.10 11.74 -7.21
C THR A 710 5.65 12.01 -6.78
N PHE A 711 4.69 11.44 -7.49
CA PHE A 711 3.26 11.53 -7.20
C PHE A 711 2.73 10.14 -6.85
N GLY A 712 2.60 9.83 -5.56
CA GLY A 712 2.20 8.50 -5.08
C GLY A 712 3.20 7.41 -5.52
N THR A 713 2.78 6.55 -6.46
CA THR A 713 3.63 5.47 -7.02
C THR A 713 4.21 5.79 -8.40
N GLN A 714 4.07 7.02 -8.87
CA GLN A 714 4.54 7.50 -10.18
C GLN A 714 5.64 8.54 -10.01
N LYS A 715 6.53 8.63 -11.01
CA LYS A 715 7.57 9.65 -11.10
C LYS A 715 7.45 10.36 -12.45
N TRP A 716 7.31 11.68 -12.46
CA TRP A 716 7.02 12.49 -13.64
C TRP A 716 8.12 13.52 -13.89
N LEU A 717 8.40 13.83 -15.16
CA LEU A 717 9.30 14.93 -15.50
C LEU A 717 8.64 16.28 -15.23
N ASN A 718 9.40 17.24 -14.70
CA ASN A 718 8.91 18.56 -14.25
C ASN A 718 8.69 19.60 -15.37
N ARG A 719 8.88 19.21 -16.63
CA ARG A 719 8.51 20.00 -17.81
C ARG A 719 8.20 19.09 -18.99
N ASP A 720 7.53 19.66 -19.99
CA ASP A 720 7.28 19.00 -21.27
C ASP A 720 8.59 18.70 -21.99
N LEU A 721 8.57 17.69 -22.85
CA LEU A 721 9.73 17.28 -23.65
C LEU A 721 10.11 18.40 -24.62
N GLN A 722 11.36 18.87 -24.55
CA GLN A 722 11.92 19.89 -25.44
C GLN A 722 13.07 19.30 -26.30
N TYR A 723 12.95 18.02 -26.67
CA TYR A 723 13.94 17.33 -27.48
C TYR A 723 13.81 17.76 -28.94
N TRP A 724 14.88 18.34 -29.49
CA TRP A 724 14.89 18.79 -30.89
C TRP A 724 14.95 17.60 -31.85
N THR A 725 13.99 17.52 -32.76
CA THR A 725 14.03 16.65 -33.95
C THR A 725 13.82 17.49 -35.20
N THR A 726 14.23 16.98 -36.36
CA THR A 726 13.99 17.63 -37.67
C THR A 726 12.51 17.64 -38.09
N SER A 727 11.63 17.08 -37.25
CA SER A 727 10.19 16.91 -37.46
C SER A 727 9.33 17.59 -36.38
N ALA A 728 9.91 18.04 -35.27
CA ALA A 728 9.23 18.82 -34.24
C ALA A 728 8.83 20.22 -34.75
N TYR A 729 7.74 20.74 -34.18
CA TYR A 729 7.19 22.06 -34.48
C TYR A 729 7.25 22.97 -33.26
N GLY A 730 7.57 24.24 -33.49
CA GLY A 730 7.49 25.29 -32.47
C GLY A 730 6.07 25.80 -32.26
N SER A 731 5.86 26.50 -31.15
CA SER A 731 4.64 27.27 -30.84
C SER A 731 4.28 28.37 -31.85
N ASP A 732 5.23 28.72 -32.71
CA ASP A 732 5.10 29.66 -33.83
C ASP A 732 4.53 29.00 -35.11
N GLY A 733 4.31 27.68 -35.10
CA GLY A 733 3.84 26.91 -36.25
C GLY A 733 4.96 26.50 -37.21
N TYR A 734 6.20 26.89 -36.96
CA TYR A 734 7.32 26.54 -37.82
C TYR A 734 7.92 25.19 -37.43
N LYS A 735 8.16 24.36 -38.45
CA LYS A 735 9.00 23.17 -38.33
C LYS A 735 10.42 23.60 -37.95
N MET A 736 11.01 22.94 -36.95
CA MET A 736 12.33 23.27 -36.43
C MET A 736 13.42 23.04 -37.49
N ARG A 737 13.91 24.13 -38.10
CA ARG A 737 14.85 24.08 -39.25
C ARG A 737 16.33 24.05 -38.85
N GLU A 738 16.68 24.62 -37.69
CA GLU A 738 18.03 24.61 -37.13
C GLU A 738 17.96 24.30 -35.62
N ASN A 739 19.09 23.95 -35.01
CA ASN A 739 19.15 23.66 -33.58
C ASN A 739 18.94 24.95 -32.76
N PRO A 740 17.90 25.03 -31.90
CA PRO A 740 17.52 26.28 -31.22
C PRO A 740 18.54 26.79 -30.20
N TYR A 741 19.61 26.07 -29.87
CA TYR A 741 20.71 26.59 -29.04
C TYR A 741 21.48 27.79 -29.65
N VAL A 742 21.12 28.25 -30.85
CA VAL A 742 21.59 29.50 -31.46
C VAL A 742 20.67 30.71 -31.15
N PHE A 743 19.44 30.47 -30.71
CA PHE A 743 18.50 31.50 -30.24
C PHE A 743 18.38 31.47 -28.71
N GLU A 744 18.04 32.60 -28.09
CA GLU A 744 17.88 32.64 -26.64
C GLU A 744 16.67 31.79 -26.17
N PRO A 745 16.72 31.19 -24.96
CA PRO A 745 15.68 30.27 -24.49
C PRO A 745 14.47 31.00 -23.88
N ASP A 746 13.99 32.08 -24.51
CA ASP A 746 12.92 32.92 -23.98
C ASP A 746 11.49 32.40 -24.28
N MET A 747 10.97 31.73 -23.25
CA MET A 747 9.60 31.82 -22.74
C MET A 747 8.42 31.21 -23.54
N TYR A 748 8.50 31.00 -24.87
CA TYR A 748 7.31 30.56 -25.64
C TYR A 748 7.37 29.20 -26.34
N HIS A 749 8.56 28.63 -26.58
CA HIS A 749 8.69 27.41 -27.41
C HIS A 749 8.30 26.13 -26.68
N SER A 750 6.99 25.84 -26.68
CA SER A 750 6.46 24.49 -26.51
C SER A 750 6.72 23.70 -27.79
N PHE A 751 7.19 22.46 -27.67
CA PHE A 751 7.45 21.59 -28.82
C PHE A 751 6.25 20.67 -29.03
N TYR A 752 5.80 20.58 -30.28
CA TYR A 752 4.72 19.72 -30.73
C TYR A 752 5.30 18.67 -31.66
N TYR A 753 4.89 17.42 -31.45
CA TYR A 753 5.40 16.25 -32.17
C TYR A 753 4.23 15.57 -32.87
N VAL A 754 4.39 15.27 -34.15
CA VAL A 754 3.41 14.44 -34.88
C VAL A 754 3.50 12.99 -34.41
N TRP A 755 2.47 12.19 -34.67
CA TRP A 755 2.40 10.83 -34.15
C TRP A 755 3.60 9.95 -34.57
N SER A 756 4.14 10.16 -35.78
CA SER A 756 5.28 9.37 -36.29
C SER A 756 6.54 9.53 -35.45
N ASP A 757 6.80 10.72 -34.92
CA ASP A 757 7.97 10.98 -34.06
C ASP A 757 7.72 10.54 -32.63
N ALA A 758 6.49 10.77 -32.14
CA ALA A 758 6.12 10.46 -30.77
C ALA A 758 6.02 8.95 -30.51
N LEU A 759 5.40 8.22 -31.43
CA LEU A 759 4.87 6.87 -31.23
C LEU A 759 5.04 5.96 -32.46
N GLY A 760 5.55 6.47 -33.59
CA GLY A 760 5.78 5.72 -34.82
C GLY A 760 7.17 5.08 -34.96
N GLY A 761 8.01 5.17 -33.92
CA GLY A 761 9.37 4.64 -33.90
C GLY A 761 9.89 4.40 -32.48
N ALA A 762 11.20 4.53 -32.27
CA ALA A 762 11.80 4.43 -30.94
C ALA A 762 11.27 5.52 -29.99
N ASN A 763 11.25 5.21 -28.69
CA ASN A 763 10.75 6.08 -27.64
C ASN A 763 11.40 7.48 -27.68
N ILE A 764 10.60 8.52 -27.93
CA ILE A 764 11.08 9.91 -28.02
C ILE A 764 11.46 10.50 -26.66
N CYS A 765 10.98 9.94 -25.55
CA CYS A 765 11.36 10.38 -24.20
C CYS A 765 12.81 10.00 -23.86
N PRO A 766 13.47 10.69 -22.90
CA PRO A 766 14.83 10.35 -22.45
C PRO A 766 14.93 8.92 -21.88
N ASP A 767 16.11 8.30 -21.96
CA ASP A 767 16.39 6.97 -21.39
C ASP A 767 15.84 6.80 -19.95
N GLY A 768 15.15 5.68 -19.70
CA GLY A 768 14.50 5.40 -18.42
C GLY A 768 13.19 6.17 -18.18
N THR A 769 12.66 6.83 -19.21
CA THR A 769 11.36 7.49 -19.20
C THR A 769 10.61 7.21 -20.50
N ARG A 770 9.28 7.25 -20.47
CA ARG A 770 8.39 6.95 -21.60
C ARG A 770 7.26 7.95 -21.73
N ILE A 771 6.52 7.87 -22.83
CA ILE A 771 5.22 8.53 -22.95
C ILE A 771 4.22 7.85 -21.98
N PRO A 772 3.43 8.63 -21.21
CA PRO A 772 2.41 8.12 -20.30
C PRO A 772 1.20 7.54 -21.06
N SER A 773 0.55 6.57 -20.45
CA SER A 773 -0.77 6.09 -20.85
C SER A 773 -1.88 6.98 -20.25
N LYS A 774 -3.12 6.80 -20.71
CA LYS A 774 -4.32 7.36 -20.06
C LYS A 774 -4.46 6.94 -18.60
N ALA A 775 -4.07 5.70 -18.29
CA ALA A 775 -4.07 5.20 -16.91
C ALA A 775 -3.02 5.93 -16.05
N ASP A 776 -1.88 6.30 -16.63
CA ASP A 776 -0.89 7.10 -15.93
C ASP A 776 -1.42 8.50 -15.61
N TRP A 777 -1.95 9.21 -16.62
CA TRP A 777 -2.57 10.53 -16.44
C TRP A 777 -3.73 10.52 -15.43
N LYS A 778 -4.60 9.51 -15.51
CA LYS A 778 -5.72 9.38 -14.58
C LYS A 778 -5.24 9.27 -13.14
N THR A 779 -4.22 8.44 -12.90
CA THR A 779 -3.59 8.26 -11.58
C THR A 779 -3.05 9.59 -11.04
N LEU A 780 -2.36 10.38 -11.89
CA LEU A 780 -1.83 11.70 -11.53
C LEU A 780 -2.94 12.69 -11.14
N PHE A 781 -4.02 12.78 -11.93
CA PHE A 781 -5.11 13.72 -11.66
C PHE A 781 -5.96 13.33 -10.44
N GLU A 782 -6.23 12.03 -10.23
CA GLU A 782 -6.90 11.53 -9.03
C GLU A 782 -6.05 11.77 -7.77
N PHE A 783 -4.72 11.61 -7.87
CA PHE A 783 -3.80 11.94 -6.78
C PHE A 783 -3.82 13.44 -6.44
N ALA A 784 -3.80 14.32 -7.45
CA ALA A 784 -3.87 15.78 -7.26
C ALA A 784 -5.19 16.23 -6.61
N GLU A 785 -6.32 15.65 -7.01
CA GLU A 785 -7.63 15.90 -6.38
C GLU A 785 -7.68 15.40 -4.93
N SER A 786 -7.05 14.26 -4.62
CA SER A 786 -6.97 13.75 -3.24
C SER A 786 -6.14 14.66 -2.31
N LEU A 787 -5.11 15.32 -2.83
CA LEU A 787 -4.27 16.27 -2.07
C LEU A 787 -4.90 17.66 -1.95
N ASN A 788 -5.57 18.13 -3.00
CA ASN A 788 -6.22 19.45 -3.04
C ASN A 788 -7.68 19.32 -3.53
N PRO A 789 -8.61 18.88 -2.65
CA PRO A 789 -10.01 18.68 -3.03
C PRO A 789 -10.66 19.96 -3.56
N GLY A 790 -11.27 19.87 -4.75
CA GLY A 790 -11.88 20.99 -5.47
C GLY A 790 -10.91 21.85 -6.28
N GLU A 791 -9.60 21.58 -6.23
CA GLU A 791 -8.59 22.24 -7.08
C GLU A 791 -8.00 21.26 -8.10
N GLY A 792 -7.66 20.02 -7.70
CA GLY A 792 -7.29 18.93 -8.61
C GLY A 792 -6.28 19.33 -9.68
N VAL A 793 -6.71 19.34 -10.96
CA VAL A 793 -5.89 19.74 -12.12
C VAL A 793 -5.29 21.14 -11.99
N VAL A 794 -5.99 22.09 -11.34
CA VAL A 794 -5.48 23.46 -11.06
C VAL A 794 -4.13 23.42 -10.37
N SER A 795 -3.95 22.48 -9.42
CA SER A 795 -2.74 22.35 -8.62
C SER A 795 -1.51 21.84 -9.39
N LEU A 796 -1.71 21.33 -10.62
CA LEU A 796 -0.67 20.84 -11.53
C LEU A 796 -0.37 21.79 -12.71
N LEU A 797 -1.26 22.73 -12.99
CA LEU A 797 -1.16 23.67 -14.11
C LEU A 797 -0.27 24.86 -13.77
N ASP A 798 0.59 25.26 -14.71
CA ASP A 798 1.37 26.51 -14.71
C ASP A 798 0.42 27.73 -14.73
N ASP A 799 0.89 28.87 -14.20
CA ASP A 799 0.11 30.11 -14.24
C ASP A 799 0.02 30.63 -15.69
N ASP A 800 -1.16 31.09 -16.08
CA ASP A 800 -1.45 31.48 -17.46
C ASP A 800 -2.40 32.69 -17.48
N TRP A 801 -1.84 33.84 -17.84
CA TRP A 801 -2.55 35.11 -17.89
C TRP A 801 -3.63 35.18 -18.98
N ARG A 802 -3.64 34.24 -19.94
CA ARG A 802 -4.56 34.21 -21.09
C ARG A 802 -5.96 33.71 -20.71
N VAL A 803 -6.14 33.13 -19.52
CA VAL A 803 -7.38 32.48 -19.08
C VAL A 803 -7.84 32.97 -17.71
N SER A 804 -9.15 32.86 -17.43
CA SER A 804 -9.72 33.32 -16.15
C SER A 804 -9.48 32.37 -14.97
N ARG A 805 -9.26 31.07 -15.24
CA ARG A 805 -8.88 30.05 -14.25
C ARG A 805 -7.37 29.79 -14.33
N THR A 806 -6.58 30.64 -13.67
CA THR A 806 -5.12 30.48 -13.62
C THR A 806 -4.72 29.17 -12.97
N GLY A 807 -3.62 28.58 -13.45
CA GLY A 807 -2.99 27.44 -12.78
C GLY A 807 -2.30 27.86 -11.49
N LYS A 808 -1.87 26.88 -10.70
CA LYS A 808 -1.29 27.09 -9.36
C LYS A 808 0.04 26.39 -9.11
N ASP A 809 0.34 25.39 -9.93
CA ASP A 809 1.50 24.50 -9.88
C ASP A 809 2.18 24.37 -8.50
N TYR A 810 1.48 23.78 -7.53
CA TYR A 810 2.00 23.64 -6.17
C TYR A 810 3.24 22.73 -6.09
N PHE A 811 3.49 21.96 -7.14
CA PHE A 811 4.47 20.87 -7.16
C PHE A 811 5.63 21.11 -8.14
N ASN A 812 5.63 22.21 -8.90
CA ASN A 812 6.58 22.49 -9.98
C ASN A 812 6.52 21.47 -11.13
N LEU A 813 5.34 20.88 -11.38
CA LEU A 813 5.10 20.01 -12.53
C LEU A 813 4.88 20.83 -13.80
N GLY A 814 4.25 22.01 -13.71
CA GLY A 814 4.13 22.95 -14.83
C GLY A 814 3.47 22.37 -16.07
N LEU A 815 2.28 21.78 -15.92
CA LEU A 815 1.44 21.42 -17.07
C LEU A 815 0.90 22.70 -17.74
N ARG A 816 0.83 22.74 -19.08
CA ARG A 816 0.54 24.00 -19.81
C ARG A 816 -0.66 23.87 -20.76
N ARG A 817 -1.42 24.97 -20.87
CA ARG A 817 -2.49 25.13 -21.85
C ARG A 817 -1.92 25.60 -23.18
N ASN A 818 -1.52 24.62 -23.96
CA ASN A 818 -0.81 24.77 -25.21
C ASN A 818 -1.65 24.36 -26.43
N GLY A 819 -2.87 23.83 -26.24
CA GLY A 819 -3.66 23.28 -27.33
C GLY A 819 -2.96 22.13 -28.05
N PHE A 820 -3.16 22.04 -29.35
CA PHE A 820 -2.45 21.19 -30.30
C PHE A 820 -2.28 21.94 -31.62
N MET A 821 -1.57 21.35 -32.58
CA MET A 821 -1.37 21.90 -33.92
C MET A 821 -2.12 21.04 -34.95
N ASP A 822 -3.23 21.59 -35.46
CA ASP A 822 -3.92 21.13 -36.66
C ASP A 822 -2.97 21.27 -37.86
N MET A 823 -2.71 20.19 -38.59
CA MET A 823 -1.77 20.19 -39.71
C MET A 823 -2.46 20.22 -41.09
N ASP A 824 -3.75 19.92 -41.17
CA ASP A 824 -4.53 19.95 -42.41
C ASP A 824 -4.78 21.38 -42.91
N TYR A 825 -4.84 22.35 -41.99
CA TYR A 825 -5.11 23.76 -42.33
C TYR A 825 -3.90 24.52 -42.93
N TYR A 826 -2.71 23.90 -43.04
CA TYR A 826 -1.46 24.60 -43.40
C TYR A 826 -0.71 23.98 -44.60
N PRO A 827 -0.98 24.41 -45.84
CA PRO A 827 -0.25 23.95 -47.01
C PRO A 827 1.21 24.44 -47.02
N LEU A 828 2.12 23.53 -47.41
CA LEU A 828 3.55 23.76 -47.58
C LEU A 828 3.84 24.96 -48.52
N GLY A 829 4.24 26.12 -47.97
CA GLY A 829 4.84 27.20 -48.75
C GLY A 829 4.51 28.64 -48.36
N ASN A 830 3.54 28.89 -47.47
CA ASN A 830 3.27 30.22 -46.91
C ASN A 830 3.84 30.33 -45.48
N ASP A 831 4.28 31.53 -45.09
CA ASP A 831 4.65 31.83 -43.69
C ASP A 831 3.40 31.72 -42.79
N PRO A 832 3.33 30.78 -41.84
CA PRO A 832 2.20 30.68 -40.93
C PRO A 832 2.13 31.91 -40.01
N LEU A 833 0.99 32.60 -40.08
CA LEU A 833 0.47 33.38 -38.96
C LEU A 833 -0.38 32.43 -38.11
N VAL A 834 0.12 32.15 -36.91
CA VAL A 834 -0.47 31.34 -35.81
C VAL A 834 -2.00 31.49 -35.76
N GLY A 835 -2.75 30.39 -35.99
CA GLY A 835 -4.15 30.52 -36.41
C GLY A 835 -5.13 29.36 -36.19
N SER A 836 -4.94 28.49 -35.20
CA SER A 836 -6.00 27.58 -34.71
C SER A 836 -5.91 27.27 -33.21
N ALA A 837 -5.15 28.10 -32.48
CA ALA A 837 -4.70 27.76 -31.14
C ALA A 837 -5.82 27.89 -30.08
N ASP A 838 -6.34 26.74 -29.66
CA ASP A 838 -7.10 26.60 -28.41
C ASP A 838 -6.15 26.69 -27.20
N TYR A 839 -5.44 27.82 -27.05
CA TYR A 839 -4.52 28.17 -25.97
C TYR A 839 -5.16 28.18 -24.57
N MET A 840 -6.44 27.83 -24.48
CA MET A 840 -7.21 27.71 -23.26
C MET A 840 -7.34 26.25 -22.79
N SER A 841 -6.89 25.30 -23.60
CA SER A 841 -6.95 23.85 -23.39
C SER A 841 -5.56 23.21 -23.41
N LEU A 842 -5.47 21.98 -22.90
CA LEU A 842 -4.23 21.20 -22.80
C LEU A 842 -4.43 19.86 -23.48
N TYR A 843 -3.49 19.46 -24.33
CA TYR A 843 -3.47 18.15 -24.98
C TYR A 843 -2.08 17.50 -24.88
N TYR A 844 -2.04 16.23 -24.47
CA TYR A 844 -0.82 15.42 -24.46
C TYR A 844 -1.04 14.09 -25.19
N TRP A 845 -0.04 13.67 -25.97
CA TRP A 845 0.00 12.29 -26.50
C TRP A 845 -0.06 11.25 -25.37
N THR A 846 -0.72 10.13 -25.66
CA THR A 846 -0.69 8.92 -24.84
C THR A 846 -0.28 7.70 -25.65
N THR A 847 0.30 6.70 -24.99
CA THR A 847 0.66 5.41 -25.63
C THR A 847 -0.54 4.56 -26.04
N ASP A 848 -1.75 4.91 -25.60
CA ASP A 848 -2.99 4.25 -25.97
C ASP A 848 -3.33 4.42 -27.47
N ALA A 849 -3.72 3.32 -28.13
CA ALA A 849 -4.11 3.34 -29.53
C ALA A 849 -5.38 4.20 -29.78
N GLY A 850 -5.42 4.86 -30.94
CA GLY A 850 -6.64 5.48 -31.46
C GLY A 850 -7.63 4.44 -31.99
N LYS A 851 -8.84 4.89 -32.37
CA LYS A 851 -9.90 3.98 -32.85
C LYS A 851 -9.75 3.60 -34.33
N THR A 852 -8.97 4.35 -35.09
CA THR A 852 -8.73 4.15 -36.52
C THR A 852 -7.23 4.06 -36.80
N THR A 853 -6.84 3.63 -38.01
CA THR A 853 -5.44 3.65 -38.44
C THR A 853 -4.85 5.06 -38.52
N SER A 854 -5.69 6.07 -38.79
CA SER A 854 -5.36 7.49 -38.88
C SER A 854 -5.40 8.25 -37.56
N THR A 855 -5.85 7.64 -36.46
CA THR A 855 -5.90 8.29 -35.14
C THR A 855 -4.94 7.64 -34.15
N GLY A 856 -4.29 8.46 -33.34
CA GLY A 856 -3.73 8.06 -32.05
C GLY A 856 -4.69 8.43 -30.93
N SER A 857 -4.21 8.48 -29.69
CA SER A 857 -5.02 8.97 -28.58
C SER A 857 -4.27 9.93 -27.67
N ALA A 858 -5.01 10.90 -27.14
CA ALA A 858 -4.51 11.95 -26.29
C ALA A 858 -5.33 12.06 -25.00
N VAL A 859 -4.74 12.71 -24.01
CA VAL A 859 -5.45 13.26 -22.86
C VAL A 859 -5.69 14.74 -23.12
N TYR A 860 -6.94 15.17 -22.90
CA TYR A 860 -7.40 16.54 -23.07
C TYR A 860 -7.88 17.09 -21.73
N VAL A 861 -7.57 18.36 -21.46
CA VAL A 861 -8.19 19.14 -20.38
C VAL A 861 -8.82 20.38 -21.01
N ASP A 862 -10.12 20.54 -20.82
CA ASP A 862 -10.88 21.66 -21.37
C ASP A 862 -10.67 22.98 -20.58
N THR A 863 -11.23 24.06 -21.11
CA THR A 863 -11.15 25.41 -20.52
C THR A 863 -11.85 25.53 -19.14
N LEU A 864 -12.72 24.57 -18.80
CA LEU A 864 -13.40 24.45 -17.51
C LEU A 864 -12.63 23.53 -16.53
N LEU A 865 -11.55 22.89 -16.99
CA LEU A 865 -10.68 21.95 -16.29
C LEU A 865 -11.24 20.53 -16.14
N ASN A 866 -12.20 20.14 -16.99
CA ASN A 866 -12.63 18.74 -17.08
C ASN A 866 -11.60 17.92 -17.88
N VAL A 867 -11.20 16.77 -17.34
CA VAL A 867 -10.28 15.85 -18.03
C VAL A 867 -11.06 14.86 -18.90
N ASN A 868 -10.67 14.73 -20.16
CA ASN A 868 -11.18 13.73 -21.09
C ASN A 868 -10.05 12.78 -21.54
N TYR A 869 -10.24 11.49 -21.28
CA TYR A 869 -9.32 10.40 -21.64
C TYR A 869 -9.74 9.67 -22.92
N GLN A 870 -10.79 10.11 -23.60
CA GLN A 870 -11.37 9.44 -24.78
C GLN A 870 -11.21 10.27 -26.06
N VAL A 871 -10.18 11.12 -26.11
CA VAL A 871 -9.88 11.93 -27.29
C VAL A 871 -9.15 11.10 -28.33
N GLU A 872 -9.73 11.06 -29.52
CA GLU A 872 -9.07 10.65 -30.76
C GLU A 872 -8.26 11.85 -31.26
N ALA A 873 -6.95 11.67 -31.35
CA ALA A 873 -6.02 12.65 -31.88
C ALA A 873 -5.65 12.23 -33.30
N LEU A 874 -5.67 13.15 -34.27
CA LEU A 874 -5.26 12.82 -35.64
C LEU A 874 -3.76 12.54 -35.65
N LYS A 875 -3.31 11.57 -36.45
CA LYS A 875 -1.88 11.23 -36.52
C LYS A 875 -1.05 12.24 -37.31
N GLU A 876 -1.69 12.99 -38.20
CA GLU A 876 -1.07 14.10 -38.93
C GLU A 876 -0.85 15.34 -38.06
N ASP A 877 -1.71 15.56 -37.06
CA ASP A 877 -1.61 16.66 -36.11
C ASP A 877 -0.46 16.48 -35.10
N ALA A 878 0.04 17.60 -34.58
CA ALA A 878 1.14 17.62 -33.61
C ALA A 878 0.67 18.02 -32.20
N TYR A 879 1.07 17.23 -31.20
CA TYR A 879 0.68 17.42 -29.79
C TYR A 879 1.91 17.46 -28.89
N THR A 880 1.76 18.02 -27.70
CA THR A 880 2.86 18.07 -26.73
C THR A 880 3.07 16.72 -26.04
N ILE A 881 4.27 16.52 -25.47
CA ILE A 881 4.65 15.29 -24.76
C ILE A 881 5.15 15.63 -23.37
N ARG A 882 4.66 14.88 -22.37
CA ARG A 882 5.12 14.91 -20.99
C ARG A 882 5.57 13.50 -20.61
N CYS A 883 6.85 13.29 -20.33
CA CYS A 883 7.36 11.95 -20.03
C CYS A 883 7.15 11.55 -18.55
N ILE A 884 6.94 10.25 -18.33
CA ILE A 884 6.88 9.60 -17.02
C ILE A 884 8.09 8.65 -16.89
N VAL A 885 8.70 8.58 -15.72
CA VAL A 885 9.85 7.70 -15.44
C VAL A 885 9.37 6.26 -15.30
N ASP A 886 10.12 5.31 -15.86
CA ASP A 886 9.83 3.88 -15.77
C ASP A 886 10.07 3.32 -14.35
N LYS A 887 9.47 2.15 -14.07
CA LYS A 887 9.44 1.52 -12.73
C LYS A 887 10.53 0.48 -12.55
#